data_AF-A0A6B2UWJ1-F1
#
_entry.id   AF-A0A6B2UWJ1-F1
#
_cell.length_a   1.000
_cell.length_b   1.000
_cell.length_c   1.000
_cell.angle_alpha   90.00
_cell.angle_beta   90.00
_cell.angle_gamma   90.00
#
_symmetry.space_group_name_H-M   'P 1'
#
loop_
_entity.id
_entity.type
_entity.pdbx_description
1 polymer ?
#
loop_
_entity_poly.entity_id
_entity_poly.type
_entity_poly.pdbx_seq_one_letter_code
_entity_poly.pdbx_strand_id
1 'polypeptide(L)'
;MARGSQVETPRAERGGARGGKARARVNEAEGGGPGTYGGISGGARDAVTGRGAGSAYGGRVIRPRAGAAPGGVLPALPAAVVALAAALLGTGVVRALGTRHGLFPGGVDGWSLAVLTGLIVGHLVALGRDRWWGGTGSGAALTLAVLLLYGWLPAVLVSLTVVVLVGLARRHRWRRGVLHGAVDVLGTVAGALALAACGVVPSVEQPWHPERWDLYTAPELLLAGLAYLLVTRLLLWLLHTRRVPRLPTATRTAVNRQFLVAVALLGIAPLICVVAAYRPVLLPLFAIPLYALDTSLWMAHARAEEQLRDPLTGLPNRQWLLERIWTALDAAEREGDRTALLLIDLDRFRSVNDTLGHLAGDRLLLQVAERLRVSLPREAEAARLGGDEFAILLPAADSTTAAQRLARRLVGELGSPLDLDGLTLVLEASAGVAVFPDHALDAEGLLRRADVAMYQAKRDRTGVEVYESKRDSNTPDRLGLLGDLRRALDTGDVELHYQPKVRFDGEVAGLEALVRWVHPERGKVPPDEFIAIAESSGLMPYLTEYVLETALGQVARWRAQGLYVPVAVNVSPRDVHTPGFAGAVAGRLARHGVPPGALQLEITEHVLLEDPQRAADTLAGLTGHGVKMSLDDFGTGYSSLVHLRRLPVSELKIDRSFVARLAIDTEDAEIVRCTVDLAHSLGLVVVAEGVEDDETWERLRDLGCDAVQGWLVSAAMPPEETTAWLRARGAARGREPRAACPPQVRGGGTTAG
;
A
#
# COMPACT_ATOMS: atom_id res chain seq x y z
N MET A 1 -5.67 -20.51 33.11
CA MET A 1 -6.34 -21.23 34.21
C MET A 1 -5.57 -20.97 35.50
N ALA A 2 -6.28 -20.40 36.47
CA ALA A 2 -6.08 -20.42 37.92
C ALA A 2 -4.83 -19.78 38.59
N ARG A 3 -5.20 -18.89 39.53
CA ARG A 3 -4.54 -18.42 40.79
C ARG A 3 -3.79 -17.08 40.66
N GLY A 4 -4.10 -16.04 41.44
CA GLY A 4 -5.07 -15.88 42.52
C GLY A 4 -4.74 -14.63 43.36
N SER A 5 -5.77 -14.02 43.95
CA SER A 5 -5.82 -13.10 45.11
C SER A 5 -4.99 -11.79 45.06
N GLN A 6 -5.60 -10.60 45.06
CA GLN A 6 -6.16 -9.86 46.24
C GLN A 6 -5.06 -9.57 47.30
N VAL A 7 -4.87 -8.41 47.92
CA VAL A 7 -5.69 -7.29 48.45
C VAL A 7 -4.67 -6.10 48.56
N GLU A 8 -4.96 -4.80 48.46
CA GLU A 8 -5.29 -3.90 49.59
C GLU A 8 -5.33 -2.43 49.13
N THR A 9 -6.42 -1.74 49.47
CA THR A 9 -6.63 -0.27 49.45
C THR A 9 -6.41 0.28 50.87
N PRO A 10 -6.07 1.57 51.07
CA PRO A 10 -7.10 2.58 51.46
C PRO A 10 -6.81 4.01 50.93
N ARG A 11 -7.79 4.79 50.43
CA ARG A 11 -8.83 5.60 51.11
C ARG A 11 -8.30 6.92 51.74
N ALA A 12 -8.67 8.06 51.14
CA ALA A 12 -9.18 9.31 51.77
C ALA A 12 -9.16 10.45 50.72
N GLU A 13 -10.30 10.93 50.19
CA GLU A 13 -11.32 11.85 50.74
C GLU A 13 -11.04 13.36 50.56
N ARG A 14 -12.01 14.02 49.88
CA ARG A 14 -12.41 15.45 49.88
C ARG A 14 -11.49 16.43 49.12
N GLY A 15 -11.97 17.33 48.26
CA GLY A 15 -13.32 17.75 47.89
C GLY A 15 -13.24 19.14 47.23
N GLY A 16 -14.26 19.52 46.44
CA GLY A 16 -14.61 20.94 46.27
C GLY A 16 -14.37 21.63 44.91
N ALA A 17 -15.35 21.44 44.01
CA ALA A 17 -16.15 22.48 43.34
C ALA A 17 -15.55 23.56 42.40
N ARG A 18 -16.40 23.85 41.38
CA ARG A 18 -16.45 24.97 40.40
C ARG A 18 -15.63 24.71 39.12
N GLY A 19 -16.20 24.60 37.91
CA GLY A 19 -17.47 25.07 37.38
C GLY A 19 -17.25 26.38 36.60
N GLY A 20 -17.23 26.32 35.26
CA GLY A 20 -17.13 27.52 34.42
C GLY A 20 -16.95 27.24 32.93
N LYS A 21 -18.07 27.07 32.22
CA LYS A 21 -18.18 27.21 30.76
C LYS A 21 -17.91 28.66 30.37
N ALA A 22 -17.24 28.91 29.24
CA ALA A 22 -17.28 30.20 28.56
C ALA A 22 -17.32 30.01 27.03
N ARG A 23 -18.36 30.57 26.41
CA ARG A 23 -18.56 30.70 24.96
C ARG A 23 -18.76 32.20 24.68
N ALA A 24 -18.06 32.69 23.65
CA ALA A 24 -18.38 33.81 22.76
C ALA A 24 -18.50 35.27 23.28
N ARG A 25 -17.72 36.15 22.63
CA ARG A 25 -18.00 37.55 22.22
C ARG A 25 -17.22 37.74 20.91
N VAL A 26 -17.76 38.04 19.72
CA VAL A 26 -18.54 39.19 19.21
C VAL A 26 -17.93 40.55 19.59
N ASN A 27 -17.38 41.22 18.57
CA ASN A 27 -17.26 42.68 18.50
C ASN A 27 -17.49 43.11 17.05
N GLU A 28 -18.51 43.95 16.85
CA GLU A 28 -18.73 44.79 15.67
C GLU A 28 -18.03 46.14 15.89
N ALA A 29 -17.57 46.76 14.81
CA ALA A 29 -17.57 48.22 14.65
C ALA A 29 -17.60 48.57 13.14
N GLU A 30 -18.45 49.53 12.81
CA GLU A 30 -18.93 49.94 11.49
C GLU A 30 -17.96 50.84 10.70
N GLY A 31 -18.21 50.95 9.38
CA GLY A 31 -18.19 52.25 8.68
C GLY A 31 -17.48 52.33 7.32
N GLY A 32 -18.25 52.47 6.23
CA GLY A 32 -17.86 53.37 5.12
C GLY A 32 -17.85 52.86 3.66
N GLY A 33 -19.02 52.68 3.04
CA GLY A 33 -19.39 53.20 1.70
C GLY A 33 -18.72 52.73 0.37
N PRO A 34 -19.38 52.94 -0.81
CA PRO A 34 -19.29 52.04 -1.97
C PRO A 34 -18.81 52.66 -3.31
N GLY A 35 -18.45 51.79 -4.27
CA GLY A 35 -18.27 52.08 -5.71
C GLY A 35 -17.41 51.02 -6.40
N THR A 36 -17.51 50.65 -7.67
CA THR A 36 -18.39 50.99 -8.79
C THR A 36 -18.07 50.00 -9.93
N TYR A 37 -19.12 49.57 -10.62
CA TYR A 37 -19.21 49.12 -12.03
C TYR A 37 -18.00 49.24 -12.99
N GLY A 38 -17.84 48.19 -13.79
CA GLY A 38 -17.24 48.17 -15.15
C GLY A 38 -16.88 46.72 -15.50
N GLY A 39 -17.51 45.99 -16.43
CA GLY A 39 -18.14 46.37 -17.70
C GLY A 39 -17.10 46.27 -18.83
N ILE A 40 -17.48 45.62 -19.95
CA ILE A 40 -16.77 45.43 -21.25
C ILE A 40 -16.15 44.01 -21.36
N SER A 41 -16.72 42.99 -22.04
CA SER A 41 -17.30 42.79 -23.39
C SER A 41 -16.29 42.42 -24.48
N GLY A 42 -16.61 41.33 -25.20
CA GLY A 42 -16.12 40.99 -26.56
C GLY A 42 -14.75 40.30 -26.57
N GLY A 43 -14.48 39.23 -27.34
CA GLY A 43 -15.14 38.70 -28.52
C GLY A 43 -14.06 38.30 -29.53
N ALA A 44 -14.31 37.22 -30.27
CA ALA A 44 -13.56 36.70 -31.44
C ALA A 44 -12.17 36.06 -31.15
N ARG A 45 -11.96 34.76 -31.40
CA ARG A 45 -11.78 34.09 -32.71
C ARG A 45 -10.80 34.83 -33.60
N ASP A 46 -9.63 34.23 -33.81
CA ASP A 46 -9.11 34.02 -35.16
C ASP A 46 -8.13 32.85 -35.21
N ALA A 47 -8.36 32.02 -36.23
CA ALA A 47 -7.41 31.07 -36.77
C ALA A 47 -6.49 31.81 -37.74
N VAL A 48 -5.30 31.27 -38.02
CA VAL A 48 -4.72 31.10 -39.38
C VAL A 48 -3.22 30.72 -39.30
N THR A 49 -2.98 29.47 -39.70
CA THR A 49 -1.89 28.94 -40.55
C THR A 49 -0.43 29.36 -40.39
N GLY A 50 0.45 28.35 -40.40
CA GLY A 50 1.81 28.44 -40.91
C GLY A 50 2.38 27.04 -41.21
N ARG A 51 2.40 26.64 -42.49
CA ARG A 51 3.09 25.45 -43.02
C ARG A 51 4.61 25.68 -43.01
N GLY A 52 5.40 24.60 -42.89
CA GLY A 52 6.80 24.63 -43.30
C GLY A 52 7.58 23.33 -43.08
N ALA A 53 7.70 22.54 -44.15
CA ALA A 53 8.78 21.60 -44.51
C ALA A 53 9.08 20.36 -43.63
N GLY A 54 9.06 19.20 -44.28
CA GLY A 54 9.38 17.89 -43.70
C GLY A 54 10.73 17.34 -44.11
N SER A 55 11.06 16.16 -43.59
CA SER A 55 11.79 15.12 -44.32
C SER A 55 11.64 13.77 -43.60
N ALA A 56 11.69 12.72 -44.39
CA ALA A 56 11.23 11.38 -44.14
C ALA A 56 12.17 10.54 -43.27
N TYR A 57 11.61 9.70 -42.41
CA TYR A 57 12.12 8.35 -42.15
C TYR A 57 10.93 7.38 -42.05
N GLY A 58 10.88 6.45 -43.01
CA GLY A 58 9.84 5.45 -43.13
C GLY A 58 9.97 4.36 -42.08
N GLY A 59 9.02 4.30 -41.16
CA GLY A 59 8.72 3.13 -40.35
C GLY A 59 7.34 2.62 -40.73
N ARG A 60 7.26 1.43 -41.33
CA ARG A 60 6.00 0.73 -41.60
C ARG A 60 5.20 0.62 -40.31
N VAL A 61 4.09 1.36 -40.22
CA VAL A 61 3.04 1.09 -39.24
C VAL A 61 2.41 -0.25 -39.63
N ILE A 62 2.84 -1.33 -38.98
CA ILE A 62 2.11 -2.59 -38.98
C ILE A 62 0.80 -2.29 -38.26
N ARG A 63 -0.26 -2.02 -39.03
CA ARG A 63 -1.63 -2.04 -38.50
C ARG A 63 -1.83 -3.43 -37.89
N PRO A 64 -2.19 -3.56 -36.60
CA PRO A 64 -2.63 -4.85 -36.10
C PRO A 64 -3.83 -5.28 -36.94
N ARG A 65 -3.67 -6.43 -37.58
CA ARG A 65 -4.73 -7.15 -38.26
C ARG A 65 -5.89 -7.24 -37.27
N ALA A 66 -7.06 -6.75 -37.66
CA ALA A 66 -8.30 -7.02 -36.94
C ALA A 66 -8.47 -8.54 -36.89
N GLY A 67 -8.00 -9.14 -35.80
CA GLY A 67 -8.25 -10.53 -35.47
C GLY A 67 -9.74 -10.67 -35.31
N ALA A 68 -10.35 -11.41 -36.22
CA ALA A 68 -11.71 -11.87 -36.08
C ALA A 68 -11.85 -12.53 -34.71
N ALA A 69 -12.67 -11.93 -33.84
CA ALA A 69 -13.05 -12.54 -32.58
C ALA A 69 -13.66 -13.92 -32.88
N PRO A 70 -13.18 -15.02 -32.27
CA PRO A 70 -13.91 -16.27 -32.33
C PRO A 70 -15.24 -16.08 -31.62
N GLY A 71 -16.33 -16.44 -32.31
CA GLY A 71 -17.70 -16.16 -31.92
C GLY A 71 -18.05 -16.61 -30.50
N GLY A 72 -18.09 -15.64 -29.59
CA GLY A 72 -18.75 -15.79 -28.30
C GLY A 72 -20.26 -15.90 -28.53
N VAL A 73 -20.81 -17.03 -28.14
CA VAL A 73 -22.24 -17.31 -28.15
C VAL A 73 -23.00 -16.22 -27.35
N LEU A 74 -23.72 -15.37 -28.10
CA LEU A 74 -24.86 -14.51 -27.72
C LEU A 74 -24.61 -13.19 -26.92
N PRO A 75 -24.63 -12.04 -27.63
CA PRO A 75 -25.32 -10.82 -27.18
C PRO A 75 -26.85 -10.99 -26.99
N ALA A 76 -27.41 -12.20 -27.13
CA ALA A 76 -28.84 -12.41 -27.25
C ALA A 76 -29.60 -12.69 -25.93
N LEU A 77 -28.96 -12.80 -24.76
CA LEU A 77 -29.70 -13.01 -23.50
C LEU A 77 -30.50 -11.76 -23.06
N PRO A 78 -29.93 -10.54 -23.02
CA PRO A 78 -30.73 -9.34 -22.78
C PRO A 78 -31.81 -9.13 -23.86
N ALA A 79 -31.49 -9.45 -25.12
CA ALA A 79 -32.44 -9.36 -26.22
C ALA A 79 -33.58 -10.39 -26.09
N ALA A 80 -33.29 -11.60 -25.64
CA ALA A 80 -34.26 -12.66 -25.40
C ALA A 80 -35.19 -12.33 -24.23
N VAL A 81 -34.65 -11.77 -23.14
CA VAL A 81 -35.44 -11.28 -22.00
C VAL A 81 -36.41 -10.19 -22.45
N VAL A 82 -35.94 -9.21 -23.22
CA VAL A 82 -36.78 -8.14 -23.76
C VAL A 82 -37.83 -8.69 -24.75
N ALA A 83 -37.45 -9.61 -25.63
CA ALA A 83 -38.36 -10.22 -26.60
C ALA A 83 -39.46 -11.05 -25.92
N LEU A 84 -39.11 -11.85 -24.91
CA LEU A 84 -40.07 -12.64 -24.15
C LEU A 84 -41.05 -11.75 -23.39
N ALA A 85 -40.55 -10.69 -22.72
CA ALA A 85 -41.39 -9.72 -22.04
C ALA A 85 -42.35 -9.01 -23.02
N ALA A 86 -41.86 -8.61 -24.20
CA ALA A 86 -42.69 -7.98 -25.23
C ALA A 86 -43.77 -8.93 -25.78
N ALA A 87 -43.45 -10.20 -25.99
CA ALA A 87 -44.41 -11.21 -26.46
C ALA A 87 -45.51 -11.48 -25.41
N LEU A 88 -45.14 -11.60 -24.13
CA LEU A 88 -46.10 -11.78 -23.03
C LEU A 88 -46.99 -10.56 -22.84
N LEU A 89 -46.42 -9.36 -22.89
CA LEU A 89 -47.19 -8.12 -22.81
C LEU A 89 -48.16 -7.99 -23.99
N GLY A 90 -47.67 -8.24 -25.22
CA GLY A 90 -48.48 -8.16 -26.43
C GLY A 90 -49.65 -9.14 -26.43
N THR A 91 -49.40 -10.40 -26.05
CA THR A 91 -50.47 -11.42 -25.93
C THR A 91 -51.50 -11.07 -24.86
N GLY A 92 -51.06 -10.52 -23.71
CA GLY A 92 -51.95 -10.04 -22.65
C GLY A 92 -52.84 -8.88 -23.06
N VAL A 93 -52.27 -7.88 -23.72
CA VAL A 93 -53.02 -6.71 -24.22
C VAL A 93 -54.06 -7.13 -25.26
N VAL A 94 -53.68 -7.98 -26.22
CA VAL A 94 -54.61 -8.51 -27.24
C VAL A 94 -55.75 -9.29 -26.57
N ARG A 95 -55.45 -10.12 -25.56
CA ARG A 95 -56.46 -10.88 -24.81
C ARG A 95 -57.39 -9.96 -24.02
N ALA A 96 -56.87 -8.93 -23.35
CA ALA A 96 -57.67 -7.99 -22.57
C ALA A 96 -58.61 -7.16 -23.45
N LEU A 97 -58.11 -6.67 -24.60
CA LEU A 97 -58.91 -5.96 -25.60
C LEU A 97 -59.98 -6.86 -26.23
N GLY A 98 -59.64 -8.12 -26.52
CA GLY A 98 -60.59 -9.11 -27.07
C GLY A 98 -61.68 -9.54 -26.09
N THR A 99 -61.43 -9.44 -24.78
CA THR A 99 -62.37 -9.83 -23.71
C THR A 99 -63.05 -8.64 -23.03
N ARG A 100 -62.85 -7.40 -23.52
CA ARG A 100 -63.36 -6.14 -22.95
C ARG A 100 -63.06 -5.94 -21.45
N HIS A 101 -61.94 -6.46 -20.97
CA HIS A 101 -61.53 -6.20 -19.58
C HIS A 101 -60.93 -4.78 -19.47
N GLY A 102 -61.20 -4.11 -18.36
CA GLY A 102 -60.59 -2.86 -17.94
C GLY A 102 -59.10 -3.04 -17.74
N LEU A 103 -58.32 -2.12 -18.33
CA LEU A 103 -56.86 -2.14 -18.25
C LEU A 103 -56.33 -1.56 -16.93
N PHE A 104 -57.12 -0.72 -16.26
CA PHE A 104 -56.76 -0.05 -15.03
C PHE A 104 -58.03 0.32 -14.24
N PRO A 105 -58.03 0.29 -12.88
CA PRO A 105 -59.18 0.72 -12.10
C PRO A 105 -59.57 2.17 -12.38
N GLY A 106 -60.87 2.43 -12.50
CA GLY A 106 -61.43 3.77 -12.59
C GLY A 106 -61.75 4.36 -11.21
N GLY A 107 -62.32 5.56 -11.19
CA GLY A 107 -62.81 6.17 -9.95
C GLY A 107 -61.71 6.57 -8.96
N VAL A 108 -62.05 6.61 -7.67
CA VAL A 108 -61.15 7.11 -6.61
C VAL A 108 -59.92 6.22 -6.45
N ASP A 109 -60.07 4.90 -6.63
CA ASP A 109 -59.00 3.91 -6.46
C ASP A 109 -57.91 4.13 -7.52
N GLY A 110 -58.31 4.26 -8.78
CA GLY A 110 -57.42 4.54 -9.90
C GLY A 110 -56.68 5.87 -9.76
N TRP A 111 -57.38 6.95 -9.42
CA TRP A 111 -56.76 8.27 -9.22
C TRP A 111 -55.79 8.27 -8.03
N SER A 112 -56.12 7.58 -6.95
CA SER A 112 -55.26 7.51 -5.76
C SER A 112 -53.98 6.71 -6.04
N LEU A 113 -54.07 5.61 -6.80
CA LEU A 113 -52.91 4.87 -7.31
C LEU A 113 -52.06 5.71 -8.27
N ALA A 114 -52.69 6.48 -9.16
CA ALA A 114 -51.99 7.37 -10.09
C ALA A 114 -51.21 8.47 -9.35
N VAL A 115 -51.81 9.09 -8.33
CA VAL A 115 -51.16 10.09 -7.46
C VAL A 115 -49.98 9.46 -6.72
N LEU A 116 -50.16 8.29 -6.09
CA LEU A 116 -49.06 7.57 -5.43
C LEU A 116 -47.93 7.23 -6.41
N THR A 117 -48.26 6.78 -7.62
CA THR A 117 -47.28 6.50 -8.68
C THR A 117 -46.51 7.76 -9.06
N GLY A 118 -47.20 8.90 -9.22
CA GLY A 118 -46.57 10.20 -9.53
C GLY A 118 -45.63 10.69 -8.42
N LEU A 119 -46.03 10.52 -7.15
CA LEU A 119 -45.19 10.81 -5.99
C LEU A 119 -43.90 9.96 -6.01
N ILE A 120 -44.05 8.64 -6.18
CA ILE A 120 -42.91 7.71 -6.30
C ILE A 120 -41.98 8.10 -7.45
N VAL A 121 -42.52 8.39 -8.62
CA VAL A 121 -41.72 8.85 -9.78
C VAL A 121 -41.00 10.16 -9.45
N GLY A 122 -41.66 11.13 -8.83
CA GLY A 122 -41.04 12.39 -8.41
C GLY A 122 -39.86 12.18 -7.45
N HIS A 123 -40.03 11.31 -6.45
CA HIS A 123 -38.95 10.94 -5.53
C HIS A 123 -37.80 10.21 -6.23
N LEU A 124 -38.12 9.23 -7.06
CA LEU A 124 -37.13 8.48 -7.83
C LEU A 124 -36.36 9.39 -8.79
N VAL A 125 -36.97 10.44 -9.35
CA VAL A 125 -36.29 11.44 -10.18
C VAL A 125 -35.41 12.37 -9.34
N ALA A 126 -35.85 12.76 -8.14
CA ALA A 126 -35.08 13.61 -7.22
C ALA A 126 -33.82 12.93 -6.66
N LEU A 127 -33.83 11.60 -6.46
CA LEU A 127 -32.66 10.81 -6.08
C LEU A 127 -31.64 10.77 -7.24
N GLY A 128 -30.63 11.65 -7.25
CA GLY A 128 -29.68 11.93 -8.35
C GLY A 128 -29.12 10.83 -9.30
N ARG A 129 -28.30 11.26 -10.28
CA ARG A 129 -27.96 10.52 -11.53
C ARG A 129 -27.43 9.08 -11.38
N ASP A 130 -26.73 8.75 -10.31
CA ASP A 130 -26.11 7.41 -10.11
C ASP A 130 -26.77 6.57 -9.01
N ARG A 131 -27.85 7.07 -8.38
CA ARG A 131 -28.40 6.52 -7.14
C ARG A 131 -29.54 5.51 -7.31
N TRP A 132 -30.02 5.29 -8.54
CA TRP A 132 -31.10 4.34 -8.85
C TRP A 132 -30.67 3.34 -9.91
N TRP A 133 -30.19 2.17 -9.47
CA TRP A 133 -29.84 1.05 -10.35
C TRP A 133 -30.25 -0.27 -9.69
N GLY A 134 -31.53 -0.63 -9.80
CA GLY A 134 -31.96 -1.98 -9.40
C GLY A 134 -33.46 -2.25 -9.27
N GLY A 135 -34.34 -1.25 -9.32
CA GLY A 135 -35.79 -1.49 -9.18
C GLY A 135 -36.21 -2.03 -7.80
N THR A 136 -35.44 -1.73 -6.74
CA THR A 136 -35.45 -2.52 -5.50
C THR A 136 -36.24 -1.95 -4.32
N GLY A 137 -37.24 -1.09 -4.53
CA GLY A 137 -37.95 -0.50 -3.39
C GLY A 137 -39.37 -0.09 -3.71
N SER A 138 -39.63 1.21 -3.80
CA SER A 138 -40.98 1.77 -3.91
C SER A 138 -41.81 1.26 -5.09
N GLY A 139 -41.21 1.20 -6.29
CA GLY A 139 -41.88 0.71 -7.50
C GLY A 139 -42.34 -0.75 -7.40
N ALA A 140 -41.48 -1.64 -6.87
CA ALA A 140 -41.78 -3.05 -6.72
C ALA A 140 -42.91 -3.32 -5.70
N ALA A 141 -42.97 -2.56 -4.61
CA ALA A 141 -44.04 -2.64 -3.62
C ALA A 141 -45.40 -2.29 -4.24
N LEU A 142 -45.42 -1.23 -5.06
CA LEU A 142 -46.63 -0.80 -5.76
C LEU A 142 -47.05 -1.81 -6.83
N THR A 143 -46.10 -2.31 -7.64
CA THR A 143 -46.36 -3.36 -8.64
C THR A 143 -46.94 -4.61 -7.99
N LEU A 144 -46.37 -5.06 -6.87
CA LEU A 144 -46.87 -6.23 -6.14
C LEU A 144 -48.27 -5.98 -5.56
N ALA A 145 -48.53 -4.80 -4.98
CA ALA A 145 -49.85 -4.47 -4.45
C ALA A 145 -50.94 -4.42 -5.54
N VAL A 146 -50.61 -3.85 -6.70
CA VAL A 146 -51.52 -3.82 -7.85
C VAL A 146 -51.70 -5.22 -8.44
N LEU A 147 -50.65 -6.05 -8.45
CA LEU A 147 -50.73 -7.46 -8.89
C LEU A 147 -51.71 -8.24 -8.01
N LEU A 148 -51.61 -8.10 -6.69
CA LEU A 148 -52.48 -8.78 -5.73
C LEU A 148 -53.93 -8.31 -5.87
N LEU A 149 -54.19 -7.01 -6.06
CA LEU A 149 -55.56 -6.49 -6.14
C LEU A 149 -56.22 -6.67 -7.50
N TYR A 150 -55.56 -6.25 -8.58
CA TYR A 150 -56.17 -6.06 -9.90
C TYR A 150 -55.56 -6.96 -10.98
N GLY A 151 -54.57 -7.76 -10.63
CA GLY A 151 -53.93 -8.71 -11.52
C GLY A 151 -52.73 -8.16 -12.26
N TRP A 152 -52.17 -9.00 -13.13
CA TRP A 152 -50.85 -8.80 -13.71
C TRP A 152 -50.79 -7.67 -14.74
N LEU A 153 -51.87 -7.44 -15.50
CA LEU A 153 -51.86 -6.45 -16.58
C LEU A 153 -51.84 -5.01 -16.04
N PRO A 154 -52.70 -4.61 -15.08
CA PRO A 154 -52.58 -3.30 -14.41
C PRO A 154 -51.23 -3.11 -13.70
N ALA A 155 -50.70 -4.17 -13.08
CA ALA A 155 -49.41 -4.12 -12.39
C ALA A 155 -48.25 -3.82 -13.34
N VAL A 156 -48.22 -4.47 -14.51
CA VAL A 156 -47.22 -4.21 -15.54
C VAL A 156 -47.35 -2.78 -16.11
N LEU A 157 -48.57 -2.26 -16.28
CA LEU A 157 -48.76 -0.88 -16.74
C LEU A 157 -48.21 0.15 -15.75
N VAL A 158 -48.43 -0.05 -14.45
CA VAL A 158 -47.87 0.82 -13.40
C VAL A 158 -46.34 0.75 -13.40
N SER A 159 -45.79 -0.46 -13.42
CA SER A 159 -44.35 -0.69 -13.52
C SER A 159 -43.72 0.03 -14.72
N LEU A 160 -44.27 -0.18 -15.92
CA LEU A 160 -43.76 0.43 -17.15
C LEU A 160 -43.90 1.95 -17.11
N THR A 161 -44.96 2.48 -16.53
CA THR A 161 -45.14 3.93 -16.34
C THR A 161 -44.03 4.51 -15.47
N VAL A 162 -43.69 3.86 -14.36
CA VAL A 162 -42.57 4.27 -13.49
C VAL A 162 -41.25 4.23 -14.27
N VAL A 163 -40.96 3.12 -14.96
CA VAL A 163 -39.71 2.93 -15.73
C VAL A 163 -39.58 3.96 -16.86
N VAL A 164 -40.66 4.21 -17.60
CA VAL A 164 -40.68 5.15 -18.73
C VAL A 164 -40.54 6.59 -18.27
N LEU A 165 -41.30 7.02 -17.25
CA LEU A 165 -41.24 8.40 -16.75
C LEU A 165 -39.87 8.70 -16.12
N VAL A 166 -39.32 7.78 -15.33
CA VAL A 166 -37.97 7.93 -14.77
C VAL A 166 -36.91 7.90 -15.89
N GLY A 167 -37.09 7.07 -16.91
CA GLY A 167 -36.22 7.00 -18.09
C GLY A 167 -36.23 8.29 -18.92
N LEU A 168 -37.40 8.88 -19.16
CA LEU A 168 -37.59 10.14 -19.88
C LEU A 168 -36.94 11.32 -19.15
N ALA A 169 -37.09 11.37 -17.83
CA ALA A 169 -36.44 12.38 -17.00
C ALA A 169 -34.90 12.27 -17.02
N ARG A 170 -34.34 11.11 -17.40
CA ARG A 170 -32.91 10.78 -17.34
C ARG A 170 -32.34 10.42 -18.72
N ARG A 171 -32.28 11.42 -19.61
CA ARG A 171 -31.91 11.40 -21.06
C ARG A 171 -30.71 10.53 -21.55
N HIS A 172 -29.97 9.82 -20.72
CA HIS A 172 -28.71 9.13 -21.11
C HIS A 172 -28.65 7.59 -20.96
N ARG A 173 -29.68 6.87 -20.47
CA ARG A 173 -29.58 5.39 -20.29
C ARG A 173 -30.85 4.58 -20.61
N TRP A 174 -31.56 4.89 -21.70
CA TRP A 174 -32.82 4.23 -22.10
C TRP A 174 -32.70 2.70 -22.23
N ARG A 175 -31.57 2.18 -22.74
CA ARG A 175 -31.34 0.73 -22.91
C ARG A 175 -31.45 -0.05 -21.60
N ARG A 176 -30.97 0.51 -20.49
CA ARG A 176 -31.07 -0.15 -19.19
C ARG A 176 -32.47 -0.06 -18.61
N GLY A 177 -33.18 1.05 -18.86
CA GLY A 177 -34.60 1.19 -18.52
C GLY A 177 -35.46 0.11 -19.20
N VAL A 178 -35.26 -0.13 -20.50
CA VAL A 178 -35.95 -1.20 -21.24
C VAL A 178 -35.69 -2.57 -20.63
N LEU A 179 -34.43 -2.86 -20.26
CA LEU A 179 -34.09 -4.13 -19.64
C LEU A 179 -34.75 -4.30 -18.26
N HIS A 180 -34.74 -3.26 -17.41
CA HIS A 180 -35.41 -3.30 -16.11
C HIS A 180 -36.93 -3.47 -16.25
N GLY A 181 -37.55 -2.77 -17.20
CA GLY A 181 -38.97 -2.97 -17.52
C GLY A 181 -39.28 -4.40 -17.95
N ALA A 182 -38.43 -4.99 -18.80
CA ALA A 182 -38.59 -6.39 -19.21
C ALA A 182 -38.48 -7.38 -18.04
N VAL A 183 -37.53 -7.17 -17.13
CA VAL A 183 -37.40 -8.00 -15.92
C VAL A 183 -38.63 -7.88 -15.02
N ASP A 184 -39.16 -6.68 -14.85
CA ASP A 184 -40.34 -6.46 -13.98
C ASP A 184 -41.62 -7.07 -14.58
N VAL A 185 -41.76 -7.02 -15.92
CA VAL A 185 -42.83 -7.73 -16.65
C VAL A 185 -42.78 -9.23 -16.36
N LEU A 186 -41.61 -9.86 -16.51
CA LEU A 186 -41.43 -11.30 -16.26
C LEU A 186 -41.65 -11.67 -14.79
N GLY A 187 -41.17 -10.84 -13.87
CA GLY A 187 -41.43 -11.01 -12.44
C GLY A 187 -42.92 -10.94 -12.10
N THR A 188 -43.63 -9.96 -12.65
CA THR A 188 -45.07 -9.77 -12.42
C THR A 188 -45.87 -10.95 -12.96
N VAL A 189 -45.52 -11.45 -14.16
CA VAL A 189 -46.12 -12.65 -14.73
C VAL A 189 -45.85 -13.88 -13.86
N ALA A 190 -44.64 -14.04 -13.32
CA ALA A 190 -44.32 -15.16 -12.43
C ALA A 190 -45.15 -15.13 -11.12
N GLY A 191 -45.30 -13.95 -10.50
CA GLY A 191 -46.17 -13.77 -9.35
C GLY A 191 -47.65 -14.07 -9.67
N ALA A 192 -48.11 -13.68 -10.86
CA ALA A 192 -49.46 -13.98 -11.33
C ALA A 192 -49.70 -15.48 -11.56
N LEU A 193 -48.72 -16.19 -12.13
CA LEU A 193 -48.78 -17.64 -12.30
C LEU A 193 -48.81 -18.37 -10.95
N ALA A 194 -48.08 -17.87 -9.95
CA ALA A 194 -48.12 -18.40 -8.60
C ALA A 194 -49.51 -18.24 -7.95
N LEU A 195 -50.16 -17.07 -8.11
CA LEU A 195 -51.53 -16.87 -7.66
C LEU A 195 -52.51 -17.79 -8.41
N ALA A 196 -52.36 -17.90 -9.74
CA ALA A 196 -53.22 -18.75 -10.57
C ALA A 196 -53.10 -20.23 -10.20
N ALA A 197 -51.90 -20.70 -9.80
CA ALA A 197 -51.69 -22.05 -9.29
C ALA A 197 -52.43 -22.32 -7.97
N CYS A 198 -52.70 -21.26 -7.18
CA CYS A 198 -53.53 -21.31 -5.98
C CYS A 198 -55.03 -21.10 -6.30
N GLY A 199 -55.41 -20.96 -7.58
CA GLY A 199 -56.78 -20.71 -8.00
C GLY A 199 -57.21 -19.24 -7.94
N VAL A 200 -56.29 -18.31 -7.69
CA VAL A 200 -56.56 -16.87 -7.56
C VAL A 200 -56.15 -16.15 -8.84
N VAL A 201 -57.11 -15.52 -9.54
CA VAL A 201 -56.86 -14.73 -10.75
C VAL A 201 -57.54 -13.36 -10.63
N PRO A 202 -56.88 -12.37 -9.98
CA PRO A 202 -57.46 -11.05 -9.80
C PRO A 202 -57.58 -10.31 -11.13
N SER A 203 -58.64 -9.52 -11.29
CA SER A 203 -58.83 -8.61 -12.43
C SER A 203 -59.38 -7.26 -11.97
N VAL A 204 -59.46 -6.28 -12.87
CA VAL A 204 -60.05 -4.96 -12.55
C VAL A 204 -61.55 -5.09 -12.21
N GLU A 205 -62.25 -6.01 -12.87
CA GLU A 205 -63.68 -6.30 -12.65
C GLU A 205 -63.93 -7.13 -11.40
N GLN A 206 -62.97 -8.00 -11.06
CA GLN A 206 -63.02 -8.85 -9.88
C GLN A 206 -61.75 -8.68 -9.05
N PRO A 207 -61.63 -7.57 -8.29
CA PRO A 207 -60.47 -7.36 -7.47
C PRO A 207 -60.43 -8.36 -6.31
N TRP A 208 -59.22 -8.80 -5.95
CA TRP A 208 -59.02 -9.68 -4.80
C TRP A 208 -58.93 -8.87 -3.51
N HIS A 209 -60.10 -8.44 -3.03
CA HIS A 209 -60.20 -7.59 -1.84
C HIS A 209 -59.73 -8.33 -0.56
N PRO A 210 -59.04 -7.62 0.35
CA PRO A 210 -58.58 -8.19 1.62
C PRO A 210 -59.68 -8.70 2.56
N GLU A 211 -60.94 -8.34 2.33
CA GLU A 211 -62.09 -8.93 3.04
C GLU A 211 -62.21 -10.45 2.86
N ARG A 212 -61.68 -10.96 1.74
CA ARG A 212 -61.68 -12.39 1.41
C ARG A 212 -60.44 -13.12 1.90
N TRP A 213 -59.53 -12.42 2.58
CA TRP A 213 -58.30 -13.01 3.08
C TRP A 213 -58.52 -13.62 4.47
N ASP A 214 -58.16 -14.88 4.60
CA ASP A 214 -58.14 -15.66 5.83
C ASP A 214 -56.71 -16.12 6.17
N LEU A 215 -56.56 -16.94 7.21
CA LEU A 215 -55.25 -17.47 7.61
C LEU A 215 -54.59 -18.34 6.51
N TYR A 216 -55.39 -18.95 5.64
CA TYR A 216 -54.92 -19.81 4.54
C TYR A 216 -54.47 -19.00 3.32
N THR A 217 -54.79 -17.71 3.28
CA THR A 217 -54.37 -16.80 2.22
C THR A 217 -52.94 -16.30 2.40
N ALA A 218 -52.40 -16.34 3.61
CA ALA A 218 -51.04 -15.88 3.91
C ALA A 218 -49.94 -16.64 3.11
N PRO A 219 -49.99 -17.99 2.99
CA PRO A 219 -49.13 -18.73 2.07
C PRO A 219 -49.23 -18.31 0.60
N GLU A 220 -50.41 -17.95 0.11
CA GLU A 220 -50.63 -17.54 -1.28
C GLU A 220 -50.00 -16.17 -1.57
N LEU A 221 -50.17 -15.22 -0.64
CA LEU A 221 -49.53 -13.90 -0.68
C LEU A 221 -47.99 -14.03 -0.65
N LEU A 222 -47.48 -14.89 0.23
CA LEU A 222 -46.05 -15.18 0.33
C LEU A 222 -45.51 -15.83 -0.95
N LEU A 223 -46.23 -16.81 -1.51
CA LEU A 223 -45.81 -17.51 -2.72
C LEU A 223 -45.74 -16.55 -3.91
N ALA A 224 -46.75 -15.71 -4.10
CA ALA A 224 -46.80 -14.72 -5.18
C ALA A 224 -45.66 -13.69 -5.08
N GLY A 225 -45.44 -13.14 -3.88
CA GLY A 225 -44.35 -12.19 -3.65
C GLY A 225 -42.97 -12.82 -3.76
N LEU A 226 -42.78 -14.05 -3.26
CA LEU A 226 -41.52 -14.79 -3.41
C LEU A 226 -41.25 -15.14 -4.88
N ALA A 227 -42.27 -15.56 -5.66
CA ALA A 227 -42.11 -15.84 -7.08
C ALA A 227 -41.69 -14.59 -7.86
N TYR A 228 -42.35 -13.45 -7.61
CA TYR A 228 -41.98 -12.15 -8.17
C TYR A 228 -40.52 -11.78 -7.82
N LEU A 229 -40.15 -11.88 -6.55
CA LEU A 229 -38.81 -11.54 -6.09
C LEU A 229 -37.75 -12.50 -6.64
N LEU A 230 -37.96 -13.82 -6.60
CA LEU A 230 -37.01 -14.80 -7.09
C LEU A 230 -36.70 -14.58 -8.58
N VAL A 231 -37.72 -14.38 -9.41
CA VAL A 231 -37.54 -14.16 -10.86
C VAL A 231 -36.84 -12.84 -11.12
N THR A 232 -37.28 -11.75 -10.51
CA THR A 232 -36.63 -10.43 -10.71
C THR A 232 -35.18 -10.43 -10.23
N ARG A 233 -34.88 -11.00 -9.06
CA ARG A 233 -33.53 -11.07 -8.51
C ARG A 233 -32.62 -11.99 -9.31
N LEU A 234 -33.10 -13.16 -9.72
CA LEU A 234 -32.33 -14.11 -10.52
C LEU A 234 -32.02 -13.53 -11.91
N LEU A 235 -32.99 -12.90 -12.57
CA LEU A 235 -32.77 -12.28 -13.87
C LEU A 235 -31.79 -11.11 -13.78
N LEU A 236 -31.97 -10.21 -12.79
CA LEU A 236 -31.00 -9.12 -12.57
C LEU A 236 -29.61 -9.67 -12.27
N TRP A 237 -29.52 -10.71 -11.44
CA TRP A 237 -28.27 -11.39 -11.14
C TRP A 237 -27.64 -11.94 -12.42
N LEU A 238 -28.32 -12.78 -13.20
CA LEU A 238 -27.83 -13.35 -14.46
C LEU A 238 -27.39 -12.28 -15.49
N LEU A 239 -28.12 -11.16 -15.55
CA LEU A 239 -27.84 -10.06 -16.47
C LEU A 239 -26.64 -9.21 -16.02
N HIS A 240 -26.32 -9.16 -14.71
CA HIS A 240 -25.24 -8.35 -14.15
C HIS A 240 -23.98 -9.16 -13.79
N THR A 241 -24.09 -10.43 -13.39
CA THR A 241 -22.96 -11.29 -12.98
C THR A 241 -22.06 -11.72 -14.12
N ARG A 242 -22.52 -11.65 -15.37
CA ARG A 242 -21.62 -11.83 -16.52
C ARG A 242 -20.58 -10.70 -16.70
N ARG A 243 -20.56 -9.69 -15.82
CA ARG A 243 -19.52 -8.64 -15.75
C ARG A 243 -18.64 -8.71 -14.50
N VAL A 244 -18.94 -9.59 -13.54
CA VAL A 244 -18.16 -9.73 -12.29
C VAL A 244 -18.09 -11.22 -11.94
N PRO A 245 -16.96 -11.88 -12.16
CA PRO A 245 -16.80 -13.28 -11.80
C PRO A 245 -16.63 -13.44 -10.28
N ARG A 246 -17.31 -14.47 -9.76
CA ARG A 246 -17.26 -15.14 -8.44
C ARG A 246 -16.83 -14.31 -7.21
N LEU A 247 -17.76 -14.15 -6.27
CA LEU A 247 -17.46 -13.78 -4.88
C LEU A 247 -18.13 -14.77 -3.91
N PRO A 248 -17.37 -15.57 -3.13
CA PRO A 248 -17.92 -16.32 -2.01
C PRO A 248 -18.18 -15.45 -0.77
N THR A 249 -17.50 -14.30 -0.64
CA THR A 249 -17.54 -13.45 0.56
C THR A 249 -18.49 -12.25 0.45
N ALA A 250 -18.70 -11.69 -0.74
CA ALA A 250 -19.70 -10.63 -0.97
C ALA A 250 -21.15 -11.15 -1.10
N THR A 251 -21.34 -12.47 -1.25
CA THR A 251 -22.68 -13.06 -1.37
C THR A 251 -23.45 -12.99 -0.06
N ARG A 252 -22.82 -13.18 1.11
CA ARG A 252 -23.56 -13.21 2.38
C ARG A 252 -24.17 -11.87 2.74
N THR A 253 -23.43 -10.78 2.57
CA THR A 253 -23.92 -9.41 2.83
C THR A 253 -24.93 -8.97 1.77
N ALA A 254 -24.71 -9.32 0.49
CA ALA A 254 -25.68 -9.06 -0.57
C ALA A 254 -27.00 -9.84 -0.38
N VAL A 255 -26.93 -11.11 0.00
CA VAL A 255 -28.09 -11.97 0.30
C VAL A 255 -28.85 -11.44 1.51
N ASN A 256 -28.17 -11.06 2.60
CA ASN A 256 -28.84 -10.48 3.77
C ASN A 256 -29.57 -9.18 3.43
N ARG A 257 -28.98 -8.31 2.59
CA ARG A 257 -29.63 -7.08 2.13
C ARG A 257 -30.84 -7.36 1.26
N GLN A 258 -30.73 -8.31 0.32
CA GLN A 258 -31.85 -8.71 -0.53
C GLN A 258 -32.99 -9.37 0.27
N PHE A 259 -32.65 -10.12 1.32
CA PHE A 259 -33.62 -10.69 2.25
C PHE A 259 -34.39 -9.61 3.01
N LEU A 260 -33.71 -8.59 3.55
CA LEU A 260 -34.38 -7.46 4.22
C LEU A 260 -35.31 -6.69 3.27
N VAL A 261 -34.89 -6.47 2.02
CA VAL A 261 -35.73 -5.87 0.98
C VAL A 261 -36.96 -6.73 0.70
N ALA A 262 -36.78 -8.05 0.57
CA ALA A 262 -37.88 -8.99 0.35
C ALA A 262 -38.92 -8.93 1.48
N VAL A 263 -38.47 -8.93 2.74
CA VAL A 263 -39.34 -8.82 3.92
C VAL A 263 -40.10 -7.49 3.93
N ALA A 264 -39.43 -6.38 3.64
CA ALA A 264 -40.08 -5.06 3.59
C ALA A 264 -41.15 -4.98 2.49
N LEU A 265 -40.87 -5.52 1.30
CA LEU A 265 -41.82 -5.54 0.17
C LEU A 265 -43.04 -6.44 0.46
N LEU A 266 -42.80 -7.63 1.02
CA LEU A 266 -43.84 -8.57 1.42
C LEU A 266 -44.73 -8.03 2.57
N GLY A 267 -44.20 -7.14 3.42
CA GLY A 267 -44.98 -6.48 4.47
C GLY A 267 -45.78 -5.27 3.98
N ILE A 268 -45.20 -4.42 3.13
CA ILE A 268 -45.84 -3.17 2.69
C ILE A 268 -46.92 -3.41 1.64
N ALA A 269 -46.73 -4.36 0.70
CA ALA A 269 -47.67 -4.56 -0.40
C ALA A 269 -49.09 -4.98 0.07
N PRO A 270 -49.27 -5.96 0.99
CA PRO A 270 -50.60 -6.28 1.52
C PRO A 270 -51.25 -5.11 2.27
N LEU A 271 -50.45 -4.27 2.94
CA LEU A 271 -50.96 -3.08 3.63
C LEU A 271 -51.46 -2.02 2.64
N ILE A 272 -50.77 -1.84 1.50
CA ILE A 272 -51.27 -1.03 0.38
C ILE A 272 -52.60 -1.61 -0.14
N CYS A 273 -52.72 -2.94 -0.25
CA CYS A 273 -53.97 -3.58 -0.71
C CYS A 273 -55.15 -3.28 0.23
N VAL A 274 -54.93 -3.36 1.55
CA VAL A 274 -55.94 -3.02 2.57
C VAL A 274 -56.38 -1.57 2.43
N VAL A 275 -55.45 -0.62 2.38
CA VAL A 275 -55.82 0.80 2.29
C VAL A 275 -56.49 1.13 0.95
N ALA A 276 -56.02 0.54 -0.15
CA ALA A 276 -56.65 0.69 -1.46
C ALA A 276 -58.11 0.20 -1.47
N ALA A 277 -58.41 -0.91 -0.80
CA ALA A 277 -59.75 -1.49 -0.77
C ALA A 277 -60.74 -0.70 0.09
N TYR A 278 -60.32 -0.16 1.24
CA TYR A 278 -61.25 0.46 2.20
C TYR A 278 -61.23 1.99 2.22
N ARG A 279 -60.07 2.61 1.98
CA ARG A 279 -59.84 4.06 2.07
C ARG A 279 -58.81 4.53 1.02
N PRO A 280 -59.14 4.44 -0.27
CA PRO A 280 -58.23 4.74 -1.38
C PRO A 280 -57.61 6.14 -1.31
N VAL A 281 -58.35 7.14 -0.80
CA VAL A 281 -57.87 8.53 -0.62
C VAL A 281 -56.61 8.63 0.25
N LEU A 282 -56.35 7.64 1.12
CA LEU A 282 -55.16 7.59 1.97
C LEU A 282 -53.94 6.95 1.29
N LEU A 283 -54.09 6.35 0.10
CA LEU A 283 -52.97 5.70 -0.61
C LEU A 283 -51.76 6.61 -0.83
N PRO A 284 -51.89 7.91 -1.18
CA PRO A 284 -50.73 8.79 -1.31
C PRO A 284 -49.87 8.89 -0.04
N LEU A 285 -50.42 8.64 1.16
CA LEU A 285 -49.64 8.64 2.40
C LEU A 285 -48.58 7.53 2.45
N PHE A 286 -48.74 6.46 1.67
CA PHE A 286 -47.70 5.42 1.52
C PHE A 286 -46.44 5.92 0.83
N ALA A 287 -46.47 7.11 0.19
CA ALA A 287 -45.25 7.74 -0.29
C ALA A 287 -44.22 7.89 0.84
N ILE A 288 -44.63 8.20 2.07
CA ILE A 288 -43.71 8.38 3.22
C ILE A 288 -42.93 7.10 3.55
N PRO A 289 -43.56 5.96 3.88
CA PRO A 289 -42.82 4.72 4.17
C PRO A 289 -42.06 4.19 2.94
N LEU A 290 -42.56 4.38 1.72
CA LEU A 290 -41.85 3.97 0.51
C LEU A 290 -40.61 4.83 0.25
N TYR A 291 -40.65 6.14 0.52
CA TYR A 291 -39.47 7.00 0.47
C TYR A 291 -38.47 6.63 1.57
N ALA A 292 -38.95 6.33 2.78
CA ALA A 292 -38.10 5.88 3.87
C ALA A 292 -37.38 4.58 3.52
N LEU A 293 -38.07 3.64 2.86
CA LEU A 293 -37.48 2.39 2.35
C LEU A 293 -36.40 2.69 1.31
N ASP A 294 -36.71 3.46 0.27
CA ASP A 294 -35.75 3.81 -0.79
C ASP A 294 -34.52 4.53 -0.24
N THR A 295 -34.73 5.48 0.67
CA THR A 295 -33.64 6.25 1.29
C THR A 295 -32.81 5.37 2.21
N SER A 296 -33.41 4.44 2.97
CA SER A 296 -32.68 3.52 3.85
C SER A 296 -31.82 2.53 3.05
N LEU A 297 -32.35 2.01 1.93
CA LEU A 297 -31.60 1.13 1.03
C LEU A 297 -30.44 1.87 0.36
N TRP A 298 -30.67 3.13 -0.03
CA TRP A 298 -29.60 3.99 -0.54
C TRP A 298 -28.53 4.27 0.52
N MET A 299 -28.91 4.66 1.75
CA MET A 299 -27.96 4.91 2.83
C MET A 299 -27.14 3.65 3.15
N ALA A 300 -27.76 2.48 3.14
CA ALA A 300 -27.07 1.21 3.34
C ALA A 300 -26.08 0.90 2.21
N HIS A 301 -26.38 1.28 0.96
CA HIS A 301 -25.47 1.13 -0.17
C HIS A 301 -24.33 2.14 -0.11
N ALA A 302 -24.64 3.42 0.14
CA ALA A 302 -23.66 4.49 0.26
C ALA A 302 -22.66 4.22 1.39
N ARG A 303 -23.14 3.77 2.57
CA ARG A 303 -22.26 3.36 3.68
C ARG A 303 -21.35 2.20 3.29
N ALA A 304 -21.84 1.27 2.46
CA ALA A 304 -21.04 0.16 2.00
C ALA A 304 -19.94 0.61 1.02
N GLU A 305 -20.24 1.56 0.13
CA GLU A 305 -19.24 2.15 -0.77
C GLU A 305 -18.22 3.01 -0.01
N GLU A 306 -18.67 3.74 1.01
CA GLU A 306 -17.81 4.55 1.88
C GLU A 306 -16.87 3.67 2.73
N GLN A 307 -17.35 2.52 3.20
CA GLN A 307 -16.53 1.50 3.85
C GLN A 307 -15.44 0.88 2.96
N LEU A 308 -15.54 1.06 1.64
CA LEU A 308 -14.57 0.57 0.66
C LEU A 308 -13.56 1.64 0.23
N ARG A 309 -13.59 2.82 0.86
CA ARG A 309 -12.66 3.93 0.60
C ARG A 309 -11.87 4.31 1.84
N ASP A 310 -10.67 4.81 1.61
CA ASP A 310 -9.85 5.46 2.61
C ASP A 310 -10.41 6.85 2.91
N PRO A 311 -10.71 7.19 4.18
CA PRO A 311 -11.38 8.44 4.53
C PRO A 311 -10.51 9.68 4.31
N LEU A 312 -9.19 9.54 4.30
CA LEU A 312 -8.27 10.65 4.06
C LEU A 312 -8.14 10.94 2.56
N THR A 313 -7.68 9.97 1.78
CA THR A 313 -7.34 10.15 0.35
C THR A 313 -8.53 10.02 -0.59
N GLY A 314 -9.62 9.41 -0.13
CA GLY A 314 -10.78 9.04 -0.95
C GLY A 314 -10.48 7.96 -2.00
N LEU A 315 -9.28 7.39 -2.01
CA LEU A 315 -8.93 6.21 -2.81
C LEU A 315 -9.65 4.98 -2.25
N PRO A 316 -9.88 3.95 -3.06
CA PRO A 316 -10.27 2.64 -2.56
C PRO A 316 -9.33 2.12 -1.48
N ASN A 317 -9.86 1.34 -0.54
CA ASN A 317 -9.07 0.74 0.54
C ASN A 317 -8.61 -0.69 0.21
N ARG A 318 -7.88 -1.30 1.13
CA ARG A 318 -7.39 -2.69 1.02
C ARG A 318 -8.48 -3.72 0.71
N GLN A 319 -9.66 -3.58 1.32
CA GLN A 319 -10.77 -4.52 1.08
C GLN A 319 -11.25 -4.44 -0.38
N TRP A 320 -11.44 -3.22 -0.88
CA TRP A 320 -11.84 -3.01 -2.27
C TRP A 320 -10.81 -3.59 -3.25
N LEU A 321 -9.52 -3.35 -2.99
CA LEU A 321 -8.44 -3.86 -3.84
C LEU A 321 -8.47 -5.39 -3.92
N LEU A 322 -8.62 -6.08 -2.79
CA LEU A 322 -8.71 -7.54 -2.75
C LEU A 322 -9.87 -8.07 -3.59
N GLU A 323 -11.07 -7.53 -3.43
CA GLU A 323 -12.25 -7.90 -4.24
C GLU A 323 -11.99 -7.68 -5.74
N ARG A 324 -11.23 -6.64 -6.07
CA ARG A 324 -10.92 -6.28 -7.45
C ARG A 324 -9.83 -7.15 -8.06
N ILE A 325 -8.82 -7.55 -7.30
CA ILE A 325 -7.80 -8.53 -7.73
C ILE A 325 -8.50 -9.86 -8.07
N TRP A 326 -9.36 -10.39 -7.18
CA TRP A 326 -10.11 -11.62 -7.46
C TRP A 326 -10.89 -11.54 -8.78
N THR A 327 -11.58 -10.42 -9.00
CA THR A 327 -12.34 -10.17 -10.23
C THR A 327 -11.43 -10.17 -11.46
N ALA A 328 -10.25 -9.53 -11.37
CA ALA A 328 -9.29 -9.42 -12.46
C ALA A 328 -8.64 -10.76 -12.80
N LEU A 329 -8.22 -11.53 -11.79
CA LEU A 329 -7.62 -12.86 -11.97
C LEU A 329 -8.59 -13.83 -12.65
N ASP A 330 -9.85 -13.88 -12.19
CA ASP A 330 -10.88 -14.71 -12.82
C ASP A 330 -11.17 -14.32 -14.29
N ALA A 331 -10.96 -13.05 -14.66
CA ALA A 331 -11.11 -12.59 -16.04
C ALA A 331 -9.89 -12.99 -16.88
N ALA A 332 -8.69 -12.72 -16.36
CA ALA A 332 -7.42 -13.08 -16.98
C ALA A 332 -7.32 -14.59 -17.25
N GLU A 333 -7.72 -15.44 -16.31
CA GLU A 333 -7.72 -16.90 -16.47
C GLU A 333 -8.61 -17.37 -17.64
N ARG A 334 -9.77 -16.73 -17.83
CA ARG A 334 -10.72 -17.07 -18.91
C ARG A 334 -10.28 -16.58 -20.28
N GLU A 335 -9.64 -15.42 -20.32
CA GLU A 335 -9.27 -14.72 -21.55
C GLU A 335 -7.83 -15.03 -21.99
N GLY A 336 -7.03 -15.65 -21.11
CA GLY A 336 -5.60 -15.92 -21.34
C GLY A 336 -4.73 -14.68 -21.16
N ASP A 337 -5.27 -13.65 -20.51
CA ASP A 337 -4.61 -12.37 -20.28
C ASP A 337 -3.76 -12.39 -19.01
N ARG A 338 -3.01 -11.31 -18.79
CA ARG A 338 -2.18 -11.13 -17.59
C ARG A 338 -2.74 -9.99 -16.76
N THR A 339 -2.64 -10.13 -15.44
CA THR A 339 -2.99 -9.07 -14.48
C THR A 339 -1.73 -8.71 -13.70
N ALA A 340 -1.44 -7.43 -13.54
CA ALA A 340 -0.28 -6.99 -12.77
C ALA A 340 -0.71 -6.17 -11.55
N LEU A 341 0.02 -6.36 -10.45
CA LEU A 341 -0.14 -5.64 -9.20
C LEU A 341 1.16 -4.94 -8.86
N LEU A 342 1.08 -3.65 -8.57
CA LEU A 342 2.18 -2.86 -8.06
C LEU A 342 1.85 -2.47 -6.63
N LEU A 343 2.79 -2.68 -5.71
CA LEU A 343 2.75 -2.07 -4.38
C LEU A 343 3.80 -0.96 -4.32
N ILE A 344 3.45 0.17 -3.72
CA ILE A 344 4.27 1.37 -3.62
C ILE A 344 4.29 1.81 -2.17
N ASP A 345 5.47 2.06 -1.63
CA ASP A 345 5.68 2.60 -0.28
C ASP A 345 6.45 3.92 -0.37
N LEU A 346 6.08 4.91 0.45
CA LEU A 346 6.77 6.20 0.50
C LEU A 346 7.97 6.12 1.43
N ASP A 347 9.17 6.33 0.88
CA ASP A 347 10.39 6.21 1.65
C ASP A 347 10.53 7.36 2.65
N ARG A 348 10.95 7.01 3.87
CA ARG A 348 11.15 7.96 5.00
C ARG A 348 9.91 8.79 5.36
N PHE A 349 8.69 8.35 5.03
CA PHE A 349 7.45 9.06 5.41
C PHE A 349 7.33 9.30 6.93
N ARG A 350 7.82 8.36 7.75
CA ARG A 350 7.87 8.54 9.22
C ARG A 350 8.70 9.77 9.62
N SER A 351 9.86 10.00 8.99
CA SER A 351 10.71 11.16 9.26
C SER A 351 9.99 12.48 8.94
N VAL A 352 9.19 12.50 7.87
CA VAL A 352 8.33 13.65 7.54
C VAL A 352 7.32 13.91 8.64
N ASN A 353 6.64 12.87 9.15
CA ASN A 353 5.70 13.00 10.26
C ASN A 353 6.36 13.48 11.55
N ASP A 354 7.54 12.96 11.87
CA ASP A 354 8.27 13.30 13.09
C ASP A 354 8.81 14.73 13.04
N THR A 355 9.17 15.22 11.84
CA THR A 355 9.76 16.56 11.64
C THR A 355 8.70 17.65 11.45
N LEU A 356 7.66 17.39 10.64
CA LEU A 356 6.68 18.40 10.22
C LEU A 356 5.28 18.17 10.84
N GLY A 357 5.12 17.08 11.59
CA GLY A 357 3.87 16.71 12.24
C GLY A 357 2.90 15.94 11.33
N HIS A 358 1.98 15.20 11.96
CA HIS A 358 1.03 14.34 11.25
C HIS A 358 0.12 15.07 10.25
N LEU A 359 -0.22 16.35 10.49
CA LEU A 359 -1.03 17.13 9.56
C LEU A 359 -0.31 17.38 8.22
N ALA A 360 1.01 17.53 8.24
CA ALA A 360 1.81 17.66 7.03
C ALA A 360 1.89 16.32 6.28
N GLY A 361 2.04 15.21 7.01
CA GLY A 361 1.97 13.86 6.44
C GLY A 361 0.62 13.55 5.79
N ASP A 362 -0.49 13.97 6.41
CA ASP A 362 -1.82 13.81 5.83
C ASP A 362 -1.99 14.57 4.51
N ARG A 363 -1.46 15.80 4.43
CA ARG A 363 -1.43 16.60 3.20
C ARG A 363 -0.54 15.98 2.13
N LEU A 364 0.60 15.42 2.53
CA LEU A 364 1.50 14.69 1.63
C LEU A 364 0.77 13.49 1.00
N LEU A 365 0.06 12.70 1.80
CA LEU A 365 -0.72 11.56 1.34
C LEU A 365 -1.84 11.97 0.37
N LEU A 366 -2.50 13.11 0.62
CA LEU A 366 -3.50 13.69 -0.29
C LEU A 366 -2.88 14.05 -1.65
N GLN A 367 -1.71 14.70 -1.67
CA GLN A 367 -1.03 15.07 -2.90
C GLN A 367 -0.51 13.84 -3.67
N VAL A 368 0.02 12.84 -2.97
CA VAL A 368 0.43 11.55 -3.55
C VAL A 368 -0.76 10.84 -4.20
N ALA A 369 -1.90 10.77 -3.50
CA ALA A 369 -3.11 10.16 -4.04
C ALA A 369 -3.61 10.87 -5.31
N GLU A 370 -3.52 12.20 -5.36
CA GLU A 370 -3.92 12.97 -6.54
C GLU A 370 -2.96 12.77 -7.71
N ARG A 371 -1.64 12.75 -7.46
CA ARG A 371 -0.65 12.42 -8.49
C ARG A 371 -0.90 11.06 -9.10
N LEU A 372 -1.09 10.04 -8.27
CA LEU A 372 -1.43 8.70 -8.75
C LEU A 372 -2.67 8.73 -9.64
N ARG A 373 -3.75 9.42 -9.24
CA ARG A 373 -4.97 9.51 -10.07
C ARG A 373 -4.74 10.12 -11.45
N VAL A 374 -3.94 11.18 -11.54
CA VAL A 374 -3.68 11.88 -12.81
C VAL A 374 -2.75 11.07 -13.72
N SER A 375 -1.83 10.33 -13.11
CA SER A 375 -0.79 9.58 -13.81
C SER A 375 -1.23 8.21 -14.34
N LEU A 376 -2.31 7.66 -13.80
CA LEU A 376 -2.73 6.30 -14.11
C LEU A 376 -3.39 6.16 -15.49
N PRO A 377 -3.11 5.05 -16.21
CA PRO A 377 -3.91 4.63 -17.35
C PRO A 377 -5.38 4.48 -16.99
N ARG A 378 -6.27 4.60 -17.98
CA ARG A 378 -7.73 4.60 -17.77
C ARG A 378 -8.25 3.28 -17.22
N GLU A 379 -7.55 2.20 -17.51
CA GLU A 379 -7.87 0.83 -17.11
C GLU A 379 -7.22 0.45 -15.77
N ALA A 380 -6.27 1.26 -15.26
CA ALA A 380 -5.57 1.03 -14.02
C ALA A 380 -6.34 1.58 -12.83
N GLU A 381 -6.21 0.91 -11.68
CA GLU A 381 -6.98 1.24 -10.47
C GLU A 381 -6.03 1.39 -9.28
N ALA A 382 -6.10 2.54 -8.60
CA ALA A 382 -5.33 2.80 -7.38
C ALA A 382 -6.12 2.45 -6.12
N ALA A 383 -5.43 2.01 -5.08
CA ALA A 383 -5.94 1.86 -3.72
C ALA A 383 -4.87 2.29 -2.70
N ARG A 384 -5.30 2.65 -1.48
CA ARG A 384 -4.41 2.84 -0.33
C ARG A 384 -4.60 1.69 0.65
N LEU A 385 -3.51 1.04 1.04
CA LEU A 385 -3.55 -0.13 1.92
C LEU A 385 -3.58 0.26 3.40
N GLY A 386 -2.93 1.38 3.73
CA GLY A 386 -2.81 1.93 5.08
C GLY A 386 -1.46 2.65 5.21
N GLY A 387 -1.33 3.57 6.16
CA GLY A 387 -0.08 4.31 6.35
C GLY A 387 0.37 5.02 5.06
N ASP A 388 1.60 4.75 4.65
CA ASP A 388 2.31 5.22 3.46
C ASP A 388 2.19 4.29 2.24
N GLU A 389 1.44 3.19 2.34
CA GLU A 389 1.37 2.16 1.31
C GLU A 389 0.20 2.38 0.33
N PHE A 390 0.52 2.35 -0.97
CA PHE A 390 -0.40 2.44 -2.10
C PHE A 390 -0.28 1.19 -2.98
N ALA A 391 -1.34 0.86 -3.68
CA ALA A 391 -1.39 -0.26 -4.59
C ALA A 391 -2.02 0.16 -5.92
N ILE A 392 -1.44 -0.31 -7.03
CA ILE A 392 -1.99 -0.14 -8.38
C ILE A 392 -2.29 -1.51 -8.98
N LEU A 393 -3.54 -1.72 -9.36
CA LEU A 393 -3.98 -2.89 -10.11
C LEU A 393 -4.07 -2.56 -11.59
N LEU A 394 -3.48 -3.42 -12.42
CA LEU A 394 -3.63 -3.45 -13.87
C LEU A 394 -4.43 -4.70 -14.24
N PRO A 395 -5.75 -4.60 -14.46
CA PRO A 395 -6.60 -5.75 -14.76
C PRO A 395 -6.13 -6.53 -16.00
N ALA A 396 -5.64 -5.79 -17.00
CA ALA A 396 -5.00 -6.32 -18.19
C ALA A 396 -3.61 -5.68 -18.36
N ALA A 397 -2.58 -6.50 -18.46
CA ALA A 397 -1.20 -6.09 -18.68
C ALA A 397 -0.60 -6.82 -19.89
N ASP A 398 0.02 -6.08 -20.82
CA ASP A 398 0.60 -6.69 -22.02
C ASP A 398 1.80 -7.62 -21.69
N SER A 399 2.58 -7.25 -20.68
CA SER A 399 3.77 -7.99 -20.25
C SER A 399 4.27 -7.51 -18.88
N THR A 400 5.09 -8.32 -18.23
CA THR A 400 5.80 -7.96 -17.00
C THR A 400 6.67 -6.72 -17.17
N THR A 401 7.35 -6.59 -18.32
CA THR A 401 8.15 -5.40 -18.65
C THR A 401 7.28 -4.14 -18.80
N ALA A 402 6.06 -4.26 -19.34
CA ALA A 402 5.15 -3.12 -19.44
C ALA A 402 4.68 -2.65 -18.04
N ALA A 403 4.36 -3.58 -17.14
CA ALA A 403 4.01 -3.27 -15.75
C ALA A 403 5.19 -2.61 -15.01
N GLN A 404 6.41 -3.13 -15.19
CA GLN A 404 7.62 -2.54 -14.61
C GLN A 404 7.90 -1.11 -15.13
N ARG A 405 7.70 -0.85 -16.43
CA ARG A 405 7.83 0.50 -16.98
C ARG A 405 6.81 1.47 -16.39
N LEU A 406 5.57 1.03 -16.19
CA LEU A 406 4.56 1.85 -15.52
C LEU A 406 4.99 2.15 -14.07
N ALA A 407 5.44 1.15 -13.33
CA ALA A 407 5.93 1.33 -11.97
C ALA A 407 7.05 2.37 -11.89
N ARG A 408 8.06 2.29 -12.78
CA ARG A 408 9.16 3.27 -12.84
C ARG A 408 8.68 4.68 -13.15
N ARG A 409 7.72 4.81 -14.07
CA ARG A 409 7.12 6.10 -14.39
C ARG A 409 6.39 6.69 -13.19
N LEU A 410 5.57 5.90 -12.49
CA LEU A 410 4.82 6.34 -11.32
C LEU A 410 5.77 6.75 -10.19
N VAL A 411 6.78 5.94 -9.88
CA VAL A 411 7.80 6.27 -8.86
C VAL A 411 8.53 7.57 -9.23
N GLY A 412 8.92 7.76 -10.49
CA GLY A 412 9.54 9.02 -10.94
C GLY A 412 8.64 10.25 -10.83
N GLU A 413 7.34 10.11 -11.10
CA GLU A 413 6.35 11.18 -10.94
C GLU A 413 6.09 11.50 -9.46
N LEU A 414 6.11 10.50 -8.59
CA LEU A 414 6.05 10.70 -7.13
C LEU A 414 7.28 11.46 -6.61
N GLY A 415 8.45 11.22 -7.21
CA GLY A 415 9.70 11.93 -6.89
C GLY A 415 9.78 13.39 -7.34
N SER A 416 8.78 13.91 -8.04
CA SER A 416 8.75 15.34 -8.40
C SER A 416 8.54 16.21 -7.15
N PRO A 417 9.16 17.41 -7.04
CA PRO A 417 9.00 18.27 -5.87
C PRO A 417 7.53 18.59 -5.54
N LEU A 418 7.15 18.49 -4.27
CA LEU A 418 5.83 18.77 -3.72
C LEU A 418 5.90 20.07 -2.91
N ASP A 419 4.95 20.98 -3.13
CA ASP A 419 4.82 22.18 -2.29
C ASP A 419 3.86 21.88 -1.14
N LEU A 420 4.40 21.95 0.08
CA LEU A 420 3.67 21.78 1.34
C LEU A 420 3.85 23.04 2.18
N ASP A 421 2.85 23.93 2.13
CA ASP A 421 2.81 25.18 2.89
C ASP A 421 4.03 26.10 2.65
N GLY A 422 4.57 26.10 1.42
CA GLY A 422 5.74 26.90 1.04
C GLY A 422 7.07 26.18 1.23
N LEU A 423 7.06 24.91 1.66
CA LEU A 423 8.24 24.04 1.70
C LEU A 423 8.22 23.08 0.51
N THR A 424 9.31 23.06 -0.24
CA THR A 424 9.52 22.12 -1.34
C THR A 424 10.09 20.81 -0.80
N LEU A 425 9.30 19.74 -0.85
CA LEU A 425 9.67 18.40 -0.43
C LEU A 425 9.87 17.48 -1.62
N VAL A 426 10.96 16.71 -1.61
CA VAL A 426 11.20 15.62 -2.57
C VAL A 426 11.03 14.31 -1.81
N LEU A 427 10.09 13.48 -2.26
CA LEU A 427 9.87 12.15 -1.71
C LEU A 427 10.57 11.11 -2.56
N GLU A 428 11.08 10.08 -1.91
CA GLU A 428 11.42 8.83 -2.59
C GLU A 428 10.26 7.84 -2.41
N ALA A 429 10.12 6.93 -3.36
CA ALA A 429 9.14 5.86 -3.29
C ALA A 429 9.75 4.59 -3.84
N SER A 430 9.43 3.48 -3.19
CA SER A 430 9.88 2.14 -3.58
C SER A 430 8.68 1.33 -4.04
N ALA A 431 8.79 0.63 -5.16
CA ALA A 431 7.71 -0.15 -5.73
C ALA A 431 8.08 -1.60 -6.07
N GLY A 432 7.17 -2.52 -5.77
CA GLY A 432 7.27 -3.93 -6.11
C GLY A 432 6.22 -4.35 -7.12
N VAL A 433 6.62 -5.15 -8.12
CA VAL A 433 5.73 -5.59 -9.21
C VAL A 433 5.54 -7.10 -9.19
N ALA A 434 4.29 -7.56 -9.14
CA ALA A 434 3.93 -8.97 -9.35
C ALA A 434 2.93 -9.13 -10.49
N VAL A 435 3.01 -10.24 -11.24
CA VAL A 435 2.20 -10.47 -12.45
C VAL A 435 1.61 -11.87 -12.43
N PHE A 436 0.30 -11.97 -12.65
CA PHE A 436 -0.40 -13.23 -12.94
C PHE A 436 -0.29 -13.55 -14.44
N PRO A 437 -0.11 -14.83 -14.82
CA PRO A 437 0.07 -16.00 -13.95
C PRO A 437 1.54 -16.28 -13.54
N ASP A 438 2.50 -15.50 -14.07
CA ASP A 438 3.94 -15.80 -13.94
C ASP A 438 4.42 -15.89 -12.49
N HIS A 439 3.95 -14.99 -11.63
CA HIS A 439 4.41 -14.87 -10.25
C HIS A 439 3.39 -15.47 -9.27
N ALA A 440 2.09 -15.44 -9.52
CA ALA A 440 1.12 -16.04 -8.60
C ALA A 440 -0.14 -16.45 -9.35
N LEU A 441 -0.88 -17.40 -8.77
CA LEU A 441 -2.14 -17.90 -9.31
C LEU A 441 -3.37 -17.42 -8.50
N ASP A 442 -3.15 -16.81 -7.35
CA ASP A 442 -4.18 -16.33 -6.44
C ASP A 442 -3.88 -14.91 -5.93
N ALA A 443 -4.91 -14.23 -5.40
CA ALA A 443 -4.83 -12.84 -4.99
C ALA A 443 -3.86 -12.60 -3.82
N GLU A 444 -3.82 -13.52 -2.86
CA GLU A 444 -2.95 -13.41 -1.68
C GLU A 444 -1.48 -13.63 -2.07
N GLY A 445 -1.21 -14.58 -2.95
CA GLY A 445 0.10 -14.83 -3.55
C GLY A 445 0.59 -13.63 -4.35
N LEU A 446 -0.28 -12.98 -5.13
CA LEU A 446 0.07 -11.80 -5.92
C LEU A 446 0.44 -10.62 -5.02
N LEU A 447 -0.35 -10.36 -3.98
CA LEU A 447 -0.06 -9.33 -2.97
C LEU A 447 1.26 -9.60 -2.24
N ARG A 448 1.44 -10.83 -1.73
CA ARG A 448 2.66 -11.23 -1.02
C ARG A 448 3.91 -11.04 -1.88
N ARG A 449 3.85 -11.43 -3.16
CA ARG A 449 5.00 -11.32 -4.06
C ARG A 449 5.29 -9.88 -4.47
N ALA A 450 4.27 -9.05 -4.63
CA ALA A 450 4.48 -7.61 -4.85
C ALA A 450 5.09 -6.94 -3.61
N ASP A 451 4.70 -7.34 -2.41
CA ASP A 451 5.25 -6.82 -1.14
C ASP A 451 6.73 -7.20 -0.96
N VAL A 452 7.07 -8.47 -1.24
CA VAL A 452 8.47 -8.93 -1.25
C VAL A 452 9.32 -8.13 -2.22
N ALA A 453 8.83 -7.92 -3.45
CA ALA A 453 9.55 -7.12 -4.44
C ALA A 453 9.70 -5.66 -4.00
N MET A 454 8.67 -5.08 -3.38
CA MET A 454 8.71 -3.69 -2.88
C MET A 454 9.75 -3.54 -1.77
N TYR A 455 9.79 -4.48 -0.84
CA TYR A 455 10.79 -4.51 0.21
C TYR A 455 12.22 -4.63 -0.35
N GLN A 456 12.42 -5.46 -1.39
CA GLN A 456 13.70 -5.56 -2.09
C GLN A 456 14.08 -4.22 -2.75
N ALA A 457 13.14 -3.57 -3.43
CA ALA A 457 13.36 -2.25 -4.02
C ALA A 457 13.80 -1.21 -2.97
N LYS A 458 13.20 -1.27 -1.78
CA LYS A 458 13.52 -0.39 -0.65
C LYS A 458 14.88 -0.68 -0.03
N ARG A 459 15.22 -1.96 0.15
CA ARG A 459 16.51 -2.40 0.72
C ARG A 459 17.66 -2.06 -0.22
N ASP A 460 17.51 -2.39 -1.50
CA ASP A 460 18.56 -2.26 -2.51
C ASP A 460 18.56 -0.84 -3.13
N ARG A 461 17.64 0.03 -2.69
CA ARG A 461 17.45 1.42 -3.16
C ARG A 461 17.35 1.55 -4.69
N THR A 462 16.77 0.55 -5.34
CA THR A 462 16.60 0.52 -6.80
C THR A 462 15.32 1.23 -7.28
N GLY A 463 14.44 1.59 -6.36
CA GLY A 463 13.17 2.28 -6.59
C GLY A 463 12.07 1.39 -7.16
N VAL A 464 12.38 0.45 -8.07
CA VAL A 464 11.39 -0.50 -8.60
C VAL A 464 12.00 -1.88 -8.85
N GLU A 465 11.43 -2.90 -8.20
CA GLU A 465 11.77 -4.31 -8.43
C GLU A 465 10.57 -5.12 -8.93
N VAL A 466 10.88 -6.10 -9.78
CA VAL A 466 9.91 -7.13 -10.19
C VAL A 466 10.17 -8.36 -9.32
N TYR A 467 9.10 -9.01 -8.86
CA TYR A 467 9.25 -10.22 -8.09
C TYR A 467 10.04 -11.29 -8.86
N GLU A 468 11.09 -11.81 -8.24
CA GLU A 468 11.86 -12.95 -8.72
C GLU A 468 11.93 -14.04 -7.65
N SER A 469 11.53 -15.28 -8.01
CA SER A 469 11.50 -16.40 -7.07
C SER A 469 12.86 -16.76 -6.47
N LYS A 470 13.96 -16.47 -7.18
CA LYS A 470 15.33 -16.69 -6.68
C LYS A 470 15.73 -15.70 -5.58
N ARG A 471 15.01 -14.57 -5.46
CA ARG A 471 15.26 -13.50 -4.49
C ARG A 471 14.23 -13.48 -3.35
N ASP A 472 13.21 -14.34 -3.40
CA ASP A 472 12.14 -14.45 -2.41
C ASP A 472 12.67 -14.96 -1.06
N SER A 473 13.28 -14.06 -0.30
CA SER A 473 13.91 -14.28 1.01
C SER A 473 12.93 -14.15 2.19
N ASN A 474 11.63 -13.97 1.93
CA ASN A 474 10.59 -13.75 2.94
C ASN A 474 9.70 -15.00 3.13
N THR A 475 10.34 -16.12 3.46
CA THR A 475 9.69 -17.41 3.79
C THR A 475 9.77 -17.66 5.32
N PRO A 476 8.92 -18.52 5.92
CA PRO A 476 9.13 -19.17 7.24
C PRO A 476 10.60 -19.49 7.59
N ASP A 477 11.42 -19.72 6.57
CA ASP A 477 12.88 -19.77 6.59
C ASP A 477 13.56 -18.65 7.38
N ARG A 478 13.08 -17.40 7.35
CA ARG A 478 13.70 -16.28 8.09
C ARG A 478 13.49 -16.41 9.61
N LEU A 479 12.37 -16.99 10.05
CA LEU A 479 12.13 -17.32 11.46
C LEU A 479 12.97 -18.53 11.89
N GLY A 480 13.13 -19.52 11.00
CA GLY A 480 14.08 -20.63 11.21
C GLY A 480 15.51 -20.12 11.36
N LEU A 481 15.94 -19.30 10.39
CA LEU A 481 17.28 -18.72 10.33
C LEU A 481 17.57 -17.81 11.54
N LEU A 482 16.56 -17.15 12.12
CA LEU A 482 16.71 -16.43 13.38
C LEU A 482 17.04 -17.36 14.56
N GLY A 483 16.31 -18.47 14.67
CA GLY A 483 16.57 -19.50 15.68
C GLY A 483 17.93 -20.17 15.48
N ASP A 484 18.30 -20.39 14.22
CA ASP A 484 19.56 -21.01 13.84
C ASP A 484 20.76 -20.07 14.04
N LEU A 485 20.63 -18.76 13.76
CA LEU A 485 21.69 -17.78 14.03
C LEU A 485 22.02 -17.70 15.52
N ARG A 486 20.99 -17.67 16.37
CA ARG A 486 21.20 -17.66 17.83
C ARG A 486 21.93 -18.93 18.29
N ARG A 487 21.56 -20.09 17.74
CA ARG A 487 22.22 -21.35 18.04
C ARG A 487 23.66 -21.38 17.52
N ALA A 488 23.87 -20.90 16.29
CA ALA A 488 25.17 -20.87 15.61
C ALA A 488 26.21 -20.04 16.37
N LEU A 489 25.79 -18.94 17.01
CA LEU A 489 26.63 -18.14 17.88
C LEU A 489 27.07 -18.89 19.14
N ASP A 490 26.26 -19.82 19.64
CA ASP A 490 26.59 -20.68 20.79
C ASP A 490 27.40 -21.93 20.39
N THR A 491 27.19 -22.47 19.17
CA THR A 491 27.79 -23.73 18.70
C THR A 491 29.09 -23.56 17.90
N GLY A 492 29.47 -22.33 17.55
CA GLY A 492 30.70 -22.04 16.81
C GLY A 492 30.58 -22.22 15.28
N ASP A 493 29.35 -22.23 14.74
CA ASP A 493 29.11 -22.30 13.29
C ASP A 493 29.33 -20.94 12.58
N VAL A 494 29.54 -19.88 13.37
CA VAL A 494 29.95 -18.55 12.92
C VAL A 494 31.46 -18.41 13.10
N GLU A 495 32.18 -18.04 12.05
CA GLU A 495 33.63 -17.87 12.08
C GLU A 495 34.02 -16.44 11.67
N LEU A 496 35.21 -16.00 12.08
CA LEU A 496 35.78 -14.73 11.63
C LEU A 496 36.85 -15.00 10.57
N HIS A 497 36.69 -14.36 9.43
CA HIS A 497 37.72 -14.26 8.41
C HIS A 497 38.37 -12.88 8.50
N TYR A 498 39.64 -12.77 8.13
CA TYR A 498 40.40 -11.54 8.25
C TYR A 498 40.89 -11.10 6.89
N GLN A 499 40.53 -9.89 6.49
CA GLN A 499 40.98 -9.28 5.25
C GLN A 499 42.12 -8.29 5.52
N PRO A 500 43.27 -8.38 4.83
CA PRO A 500 44.38 -7.48 5.07
C PRO A 500 44.20 -6.10 4.43
N LYS A 501 44.61 -5.07 5.19
CA LYS A 501 44.84 -3.70 4.75
C LYS A 501 46.34 -3.50 4.54
N VAL A 502 46.76 -3.04 3.36
CA VAL A 502 48.17 -2.83 3.04
C VAL A 502 48.45 -1.42 2.56
N ARG A 503 49.61 -0.90 2.91
CA ARG A 503 50.14 0.34 2.36
C ARG A 503 50.81 0.09 1.02
N PHE A 504 51.03 1.17 0.28
CA PHE A 504 51.70 1.12 -1.02
C PHE A 504 53.18 0.67 -0.96
N ASP A 505 53.82 0.72 0.22
CA ASP A 505 55.16 0.18 0.47
C ASP A 505 55.17 -1.33 0.80
N GLY A 506 54.00 -1.96 0.87
CA GLY A 506 53.81 -3.36 1.19
C GLY A 506 53.70 -3.67 2.69
N GLU A 507 53.79 -2.67 3.58
CA GLU A 507 53.54 -2.83 5.01
C GLU A 507 52.06 -3.18 5.27
N VAL A 508 51.82 -4.12 6.20
CA VAL A 508 50.47 -4.47 6.64
C VAL A 508 49.99 -3.41 7.63
N ALA A 509 49.02 -2.59 7.21
CA ALA A 509 48.44 -1.53 8.05
C ALA A 509 47.52 -2.10 9.14
N GLY A 510 46.83 -3.20 8.84
CA GLY A 510 45.90 -3.85 9.75
C GLY A 510 45.14 -4.98 9.08
N LEU A 511 44.18 -5.55 9.80
CA LEU A 511 43.26 -6.56 9.31
C LEU A 511 41.82 -6.13 9.64
N GLU A 512 40.87 -6.42 8.78
CA GLU A 512 39.45 -6.30 9.09
C GLU A 512 38.86 -7.68 9.40
N ALA A 513 38.19 -7.81 10.54
CA ALA A 513 37.50 -9.01 10.94
C ALA A 513 36.08 -9.04 10.35
N LEU A 514 35.85 -9.96 9.43
CA LEU A 514 34.63 -10.13 8.69
C LEU A 514 33.94 -11.43 9.12
N VAL A 515 32.71 -11.30 9.61
CA VAL A 515 31.92 -12.44 10.04
C VAL A 515 31.48 -13.31 8.86
N ARG A 516 31.58 -14.63 9.01
CA ARG A 516 31.13 -15.63 8.04
C ARG A 516 30.30 -16.66 8.76
N TRP A 517 29.19 -17.06 8.15
CA TRP A 517 28.32 -18.08 8.71
C TRP A 517 28.24 -19.28 7.80
N VAL A 518 28.67 -20.44 8.30
CA VAL A 518 28.56 -21.72 7.59
C VAL A 518 27.41 -22.51 8.21
N HIS A 519 26.23 -22.38 7.62
CA HIS A 519 25.03 -23.07 8.08
C HIS A 519 25.08 -24.56 7.71
N PRO A 520 24.75 -25.50 8.63
CA PRO A 520 24.82 -26.94 8.38
C PRO A 520 24.02 -27.41 7.16
N GLU A 521 22.83 -26.83 6.95
CA GLU A 521 21.93 -27.19 5.84
C GLU A 521 22.04 -26.27 4.62
N ARG A 522 22.47 -25.00 4.81
CA ARG A 522 22.42 -23.96 3.76
C ARG A 522 23.81 -23.64 3.19
N GLY A 523 24.87 -24.17 3.79
CA GLY A 523 26.24 -23.80 3.43
C GLY A 523 26.57 -22.37 3.84
N LYS A 524 27.38 -21.67 3.04
CA LYS A 524 27.82 -20.30 3.35
C LYS A 524 26.67 -19.30 3.18
N VAL A 525 26.22 -18.71 4.27
CA VAL A 525 25.19 -17.66 4.26
C VAL A 525 25.86 -16.29 4.09
N PRO A 526 25.43 -15.44 3.14
CA PRO A 526 26.00 -14.11 2.93
C PRO A 526 25.86 -13.20 4.16
N PRO A 527 26.89 -12.38 4.49
CA PRO A 527 26.84 -11.42 5.60
C PRO A 527 25.61 -10.51 5.59
N ASP A 528 25.29 -9.90 4.45
CA ASP A 528 24.18 -8.95 4.32
C ASP A 528 22.82 -9.58 4.71
N GLU A 529 22.66 -10.89 4.47
CA GLU A 529 21.42 -11.61 4.77
C GLU A 529 21.24 -11.78 6.28
N PHE A 530 22.24 -12.32 6.99
CA PHE A 530 22.10 -12.60 8.41
C PHE A 530 22.31 -11.36 9.30
N ILE A 531 23.09 -10.38 8.86
CA ILE A 531 23.22 -9.09 9.57
C ILE A 531 21.87 -8.36 9.56
N ALA A 532 21.18 -8.29 8.41
CA ALA A 532 19.84 -7.69 8.34
C ALA A 532 18.81 -8.42 9.24
N ILE A 533 18.95 -9.73 9.40
CA ILE A 533 18.14 -10.51 10.34
C ILE A 533 18.48 -10.15 11.79
N ALA A 534 19.77 -10.07 12.14
CA ALA A 534 20.20 -9.70 13.47
C ALA A 534 19.76 -8.28 13.87
N GLU A 535 19.78 -7.33 12.93
CA GLU A 535 19.28 -5.96 13.15
C GLU A 535 17.77 -5.90 13.37
N SER A 536 16.99 -6.53 12.51
CA SER A 536 15.52 -6.52 12.61
C SER A 536 14.99 -7.27 13.85
N SER A 537 15.75 -8.24 14.38
CA SER A 537 15.36 -9.09 15.52
C SER A 537 15.96 -8.69 16.87
N GLY A 538 16.88 -7.73 16.89
CA GLY A 538 17.56 -7.30 18.12
C GLY A 538 18.68 -8.24 18.59
N LEU A 539 19.22 -9.10 17.72
CA LEU A 539 20.37 -9.95 18.02
C LEU A 539 21.73 -9.25 17.82
N MET A 540 21.78 -8.01 17.31
CA MET A 540 23.04 -7.29 17.10
C MET A 540 23.97 -7.25 18.31
N PRO A 541 23.50 -6.96 19.54
CA PRO A 541 24.40 -6.95 20.70
C PRO A 541 25.08 -8.30 20.95
N TYR A 542 24.39 -9.41 20.70
CA TYR A 542 24.94 -10.76 20.84
C TYR A 542 25.96 -11.07 19.75
N LEU A 543 25.67 -10.68 18.50
CA LEU A 543 26.59 -10.84 17.38
C LEU A 543 27.85 -10.02 17.58
N THR A 544 27.72 -8.74 17.95
CA THR A 544 28.83 -7.84 18.24
C THR A 544 29.68 -8.35 19.40
N GLU A 545 29.05 -8.88 20.45
CA GLU A 545 29.76 -9.53 21.55
C GLU A 545 30.58 -10.74 21.07
N TYR A 546 29.99 -11.62 20.27
CA TYR A 546 30.68 -12.78 19.71
C TYR A 546 31.89 -12.38 18.85
N VAL A 547 31.70 -11.40 17.96
CA VAL A 547 32.75 -10.90 17.06
C VAL A 547 33.88 -10.28 17.88
N LEU A 548 33.58 -9.42 18.85
CA LEU A 548 34.61 -8.80 19.71
C LEU A 548 35.38 -9.83 20.53
N GLU A 549 34.70 -10.79 21.16
CA GLU A 549 35.35 -11.83 21.97
C GLU A 549 36.28 -12.70 21.11
N THR A 550 35.83 -13.09 19.91
CA THR A 550 36.60 -13.93 18.99
C THR A 550 37.77 -13.18 18.38
N ALA A 551 37.56 -11.93 17.94
CA ALA A 551 38.60 -11.09 17.35
C ALA A 551 39.71 -10.77 18.37
N LEU A 552 39.35 -10.38 19.60
CA LEU A 552 40.32 -10.09 20.66
C LEU A 552 41.09 -11.33 21.09
N GLY A 553 40.42 -12.48 21.18
CA GLY A 553 41.09 -13.76 21.43
C GLY A 553 42.11 -14.10 20.32
N GLN A 554 41.77 -13.84 19.06
CA GLN A 554 42.69 -14.07 17.94
C GLN A 554 43.87 -13.07 17.95
N VAL A 555 43.62 -11.79 18.25
CA VAL A 555 44.68 -10.78 18.43
C VAL A 555 45.65 -11.21 19.52
N ALA A 556 45.15 -11.67 20.67
CA ALA A 556 45.99 -12.16 21.76
C ALA A 556 46.89 -13.33 21.30
N ARG A 557 46.36 -14.28 20.51
CA ARG A 557 47.14 -15.38 19.93
C ARG A 557 48.21 -14.89 18.98
N TRP A 558 47.90 -13.95 18.07
CA TRP A 558 48.89 -13.37 17.17
C TRP A 558 50.01 -12.67 17.93
N ARG A 559 49.66 -11.89 18.96
CA ARG A 559 50.66 -11.23 19.83
C ARG A 559 51.56 -12.23 20.54
N ALA A 560 51.01 -13.32 21.07
CA ALA A 560 51.80 -14.40 21.69
C ALA A 560 52.77 -15.07 20.70
N GLN A 561 52.46 -15.02 19.39
CA GLN A 561 53.32 -15.50 18.31
C GLN A 561 54.26 -14.41 17.75
N GLY A 562 54.32 -13.22 18.37
CA GLY A 562 55.15 -12.10 17.92
C GLY A 562 54.61 -11.34 16.71
N LEU A 563 53.33 -11.53 16.35
CA LEU A 563 52.65 -10.81 15.28
C LEU A 563 51.85 -9.65 15.89
N TYR A 564 52.26 -8.43 15.58
CA TYR A 564 51.65 -7.20 16.13
C TYR A 564 50.91 -6.45 15.03
N VAL A 565 49.66 -6.81 14.79
CA VAL A 565 48.79 -6.16 13.81
C VAL A 565 47.49 -5.71 14.46
N PRO A 566 47.00 -4.49 14.17
CA PRO A 566 45.68 -4.05 14.63
C PRO A 566 44.58 -4.79 13.86
N VAL A 567 43.47 -5.06 14.54
CA VAL A 567 42.28 -5.67 13.95
C VAL A 567 41.10 -4.71 14.06
N ALA A 568 40.45 -4.46 12.93
CA ALA A 568 39.24 -3.68 12.82
C ALA A 568 38.00 -4.58 12.93
N VAL A 569 36.98 -4.09 13.66
CA VAL A 569 35.70 -4.78 13.87
C VAL A 569 34.58 -3.80 13.59
N ASN A 570 33.64 -4.20 12.73
CA ASN A 570 32.42 -3.45 12.44
C ASN A 570 31.46 -3.45 13.63
N VAL A 571 30.90 -2.29 13.95
CA VAL A 571 29.95 -2.09 15.05
C VAL A 571 28.66 -1.45 14.55
N SER A 572 27.52 -2.00 14.96
CA SER A 572 26.21 -1.48 14.60
C SER A 572 25.95 -0.11 15.27
N PRO A 573 25.20 0.80 14.62
CA PRO A 573 24.68 2.00 15.26
C PRO A 573 24.00 1.73 16.60
N ARG A 574 23.24 0.64 16.71
CA ARG A 574 22.53 0.31 17.96
C ARG A 574 23.44 0.01 19.13
N ASP A 575 24.59 -0.63 18.88
CA ASP A 575 25.56 -0.95 19.92
C ASP A 575 26.24 0.33 20.43
N VAL A 576 26.59 1.26 19.53
CA VAL A 576 27.17 2.56 19.90
C VAL A 576 26.22 3.38 20.78
N HIS A 577 24.91 3.30 20.52
CA HIS A 577 23.90 3.97 21.33
C HIS A 577 23.54 3.23 22.62
N THR A 578 24.05 2.00 22.83
CA THR A 578 23.76 1.20 24.01
C THR A 578 24.57 1.70 25.22
N PRO A 579 23.92 2.06 26.34
CA PRO A 579 24.61 2.50 27.54
C PRO A 579 25.62 1.47 28.05
N GLY A 580 26.84 1.91 28.35
CA GLY A 580 27.90 1.06 28.89
C GLY A 580 28.72 0.28 27.85
N PHE A 581 28.44 0.44 26.55
CA PHE A 581 29.19 -0.24 25.48
C PHE A 581 30.71 -0.01 25.56
N ALA A 582 31.14 1.25 25.73
CA ALA A 582 32.56 1.59 25.87
C ALA A 582 33.26 0.84 27.02
N GLY A 583 32.59 0.76 28.18
CA GLY A 583 33.09 0.02 29.34
C GLY A 583 33.14 -1.49 29.10
N ALA A 584 32.16 -2.04 28.36
CA ALA A 584 32.15 -3.45 27.99
C ALA A 584 33.30 -3.80 27.05
N VAL A 585 33.63 -2.95 26.08
CA VAL A 585 34.81 -3.12 25.20
C VAL A 585 36.10 -3.06 26.01
N ALA A 586 36.25 -2.08 26.90
CA ALA A 586 37.42 -1.96 27.78
C ALA A 586 37.61 -3.20 28.68
N GLY A 587 36.53 -3.73 29.24
CA GLY A 587 36.56 -4.96 30.04
C GLY A 587 37.03 -6.19 29.24
N ARG A 588 36.65 -6.31 27.97
CA ARG A 588 37.08 -7.41 27.10
C ARG A 588 38.56 -7.28 26.71
N LEU A 589 39.03 -6.09 26.38
CA LEU A 589 40.45 -5.82 26.13
C LEU A 589 41.31 -6.24 27.33
N ALA A 590 40.89 -5.88 28.54
CA ALA A 590 41.57 -6.27 29.77
C ALA A 590 41.57 -7.79 29.98
N ARG A 591 40.44 -8.47 29.73
CA ARG A 591 40.30 -9.92 29.87
C ARG A 591 41.25 -10.70 28.95
N HIS A 592 41.43 -10.24 27.71
CA HIS A 592 42.31 -10.88 26.73
C HIS A 592 43.77 -10.39 26.78
N GLY A 593 44.09 -9.41 27.64
CA GLY A 593 45.42 -8.82 27.73
C GLY A 593 45.84 -8.09 26.44
N VAL A 594 44.87 -7.59 25.67
CA VAL A 594 45.10 -6.91 24.39
C VAL A 594 45.22 -5.39 24.64
N PRO A 595 46.29 -4.73 24.18
CA PRO A 595 46.39 -3.28 24.32
C PRO A 595 45.31 -2.60 23.47
N PRO A 596 44.65 -1.55 23.98
CA PRO A 596 43.53 -0.88 23.28
C PRO A 596 43.84 -0.46 21.84
N GLY A 597 45.07 0.00 21.57
CA GLY A 597 45.49 0.41 20.23
C GLY A 597 45.65 -0.72 19.20
N ALA A 598 45.47 -1.99 19.60
CA ALA A 598 45.40 -3.14 18.70
C ALA A 598 43.97 -3.46 18.24
N LEU A 599 42.96 -2.80 18.82
CA LEU A 599 41.57 -2.87 18.36
C LEU A 599 41.22 -1.55 17.66
N GLN A 600 40.60 -1.68 16.49
CA GLN A 600 39.96 -0.59 15.78
C GLN A 600 38.48 -0.92 15.64
N LEU A 601 37.59 0.04 15.89
CA LEU A 601 36.16 -0.13 15.67
C LEU A 601 35.75 0.66 14.43
N GLU A 602 35.04 0.01 13.53
CA GLU A 602 34.48 0.59 12.32
C GLU A 602 33.02 0.93 12.56
N ILE A 603 32.68 2.19 12.26
CA ILE A 603 31.33 2.72 12.39
C ILE A 603 30.91 3.30 11.05
N THR A 604 29.65 3.12 10.67
CA THR A 604 29.11 3.75 9.46
C THR A 604 28.72 5.20 9.73
N GLU A 605 28.59 5.99 8.67
CA GLU A 605 28.12 7.38 8.76
C GLU A 605 26.75 7.54 9.42
N HIS A 606 25.86 6.55 9.24
CA HIS A 606 24.49 6.58 9.76
C HIS A 606 24.41 6.59 11.29
N VAL A 607 25.46 6.14 11.98
CA VAL A 607 25.55 6.20 13.46
C VAL A 607 25.30 7.63 13.97
N LEU A 608 25.64 8.63 13.17
CA LEU A 608 25.59 10.05 13.55
C LEU A 608 24.22 10.70 13.35
N LEU A 609 23.31 10.05 12.61
CA LEU A 609 22.02 10.64 12.24
C LEU A 609 20.93 10.42 13.28
N GLU A 610 21.04 9.38 14.12
CA GLU A 610 20.01 9.03 15.10
C GLU A 610 20.11 9.87 16.40
N ASP A 611 21.24 9.80 17.13
CA ASP A 611 21.52 10.59 18.33
C ASP A 611 23.00 11.03 18.36
N PRO A 612 23.35 12.16 17.70
CA PRO A 612 24.73 12.57 17.49
C PRO A 612 25.51 12.80 18.79
N GLN A 613 24.84 13.30 19.85
CA GLN A 613 25.51 13.61 21.11
C GLN A 613 25.85 12.32 21.86
N ARG A 614 24.92 11.37 21.94
CA ARG A 614 25.18 10.08 22.60
C ARG A 614 26.26 9.29 21.86
N ALA A 615 26.20 9.25 20.54
CA ALA A 615 27.24 8.61 19.74
C ALA A 615 28.62 9.24 20.02
N ALA A 616 28.72 10.57 20.00
CA ALA A 616 29.95 11.28 20.33
C ALA A 616 30.47 10.96 21.74
N ASP A 617 29.61 10.90 22.75
CA ASP A 617 29.99 10.57 24.12
C ASP A 617 30.52 9.13 24.25
N THR A 618 29.85 8.14 23.62
CA THR A 618 30.34 6.75 23.59
C THR A 618 31.69 6.63 22.88
N LEU A 619 31.84 7.29 21.73
CA LEU A 619 33.07 7.29 20.95
C LEU A 619 34.22 7.98 21.69
N ALA A 620 33.94 9.08 22.40
CA ALA A 620 34.90 9.72 23.29
C ALA A 620 35.32 8.79 24.45
N GLY A 621 34.38 8.01 25.00
CA GLY A 621 34.69 6.98 25.99
C GLY A 621 35.62 5.87 25.44
N LEU A 622 35.33 5.36 24.25
CA LEU A 622 36.14 4.33 23.58
C LEU A 622 37.57 4.83 23.28
N THR A 623 37.67 6.03 22.71
CA THR A 623 38.98 6.66 22.42
C THR A 623 39.73 7.07 23.69
N GLY A 624 39.02 7.46 24.75
CA GLY A 624 39.58 7.66 26.09
C GLY A 624 40.20 6.40 26.68
N HIS A 625 39.70 5.22 26.31
CA HIS A 625 40.33 3.93 26.63
C HIS A 625 41.50 3.56 25.69
N GLY A 626 41.75 4.33 24.63
CA GLY A 626 42.83 4.11 23.66
C GLY A 626 42.46 3.21 22.48
N VAL A 627 41.16 2.91 22.29
CA VAL A 627 40.66 2.18 21.12
C VAL A 627 40.67 3.11 19.91
N LYS A 628 41.07 2.61 18.74
CA LYS A 628 41.03 3.39 17.49
C LYS A 628 39.64 3.34 16.88
N MET A 629 39.26 4.42 16.21
CA MET A 629 37.97 4.51 15.51
C MET A 629 38.21 4.77 14.02
N SER A 630 37.48 4.08 13.17
CA SER A 630 37.46 4.26 11.73
C SER A 630 36.03 4.51 11.25
N LEU A 631 35.88 5.40 10.28
CA LEU A 631 34.60 5.70 9.64
C LEU A 631 34.49 4.91 8.34
N ASP A 632 33.46 4.08 8.23
CA ASP A 632 33.22 3.19 7.10
C ASP A 632 32.14 3.70 6.13
N ASP A 633 32.15 3.17 4.91
CA ASP A 633 31.23 3.48 3.79
C ASP A 633 31.11 4.99 3.45
N PHE A 634 32.20 5.75 3.58
CA PHE A 634 32.15 7.20 3.40
C PHE A 634 31.83 7.58 1.94
N GLY A 635 30.85 8.47 1.76
CA GLY A 635 30.42 9.00 0.46
C GLY A 635 29.08 8.46 -0.05
N THR A 636 28.54 7.40 0.55
CA THR A 636 27.24 6.83 0.15
C THR A 636 26.03 7.43 0.90
N GLY A 637 26.29 8.35 1.85
CA GLY A 637 25.31 8.97 2.76
C GLY A 637 25.35 10.51 2.80
N TYR A 638 24.54 11.10 3.69
CA TYR A 638 24.49 12.55 3.94
C TYR A 638 25.50 12.98 5.01
N SER A 639 26.78 13.00 4.64
CA SER A 639 27.85 13.38 5.57
C SER A 639 27.84 14.89 5.82
N SER A 640 27.52 15.29 7.04
CA SER A 640 27.75 16.67 7.47
C SER A 640 29.20 16.82 7.92
N LEU A 641 29.99 17.59 7.15
CA LEU A 641 31.39 17.92 7.48
C LEU A 641 31.56 18.49 8.91
N VAL A 642 30.52 19.16 9.42
CA VAL A 642 30.49 19.68 10.80
C VAL A 642 30.49 18.56 11.83
N HIS A 643 29.79 17.46 11.56
CA HIS A 643 29.73 16.29 12.45
C HIS A 643 31.02 15.49 12.36
N LEU A 644 31.56 15.28 11.15
CA LEU A 644 32.83 14.58 10.95
C LEU A 644 33.97 15.19 11.78
N ARG A 645 34.09 16.53 11.78
CA ARG A 645 35.12 17.25 12.55
C ARG A 645 35.05 17.02 14.07
N ARG A 646 33.88 16.66 14.61
CA ARG A 646 33.68 16.48 16.05
C ARG A 646 33.94 15.05 16.51
N LEU A 647 34.12 14.11 15.57
CA LEU A 647 34.30 12.71 15.91
C LEU A 647 35.74 12.40 16.22
N PRO A 648 36.01 11.58 17.25
CA PRO A 648 37.36 11.12 17.55
C PRO A 648 37.71 9.92 16.65
N VAL A 649 37.63 10.10 15.32
CA VAL A 649 38.05 9.11 14.33
C VAL A 649 39.50 9.36 13.91
N SER A 650 40.20 8.29 13.55
CA SER A 650 41.60 8.33 13.08
C SER A 650 41.78 7.79 11.67
N GLU A 651 40.77 7.12 11.13
CA GLU A 651 40.78 6.51 9.80
C GLU A 651 39.43 6.77 9.11
N LEU A 652 39.46 6.93 7.79
CA LEU A 652 38.30 7.07 6.92
C LEU A 652 38.43 6.06 5.77
N LYS A 653 37.40 5.24 5.56
CA LYS A 653 37.35 4.23 4.50
C LYS A 653 36.48 4.74 3.35
N ILE A 654 37.03 4.72 2.14
CA ILE A 654 36.31 5.09 0.91
C ILE A 654 35.59 3.85 0.40
N ASP A 655 34.27 3.98 0.24
CA ASP A 655 33.39 2.89 -0.18
C ASP A 655 33.79 2.32 -1.56
N ARG A 656 33.64 1.00 -1.69
CA ARG A 656 33.95 0.24 -2.91
C ARG A 656 33.25 0.77 -4.16
N SER A 657 32.04 1.32 -4.05
CA SER A 657 31.27 1.78 -5.22
C SER A 657 31.97 2.91 -5.99
N PHE A 658 32.71 3.79 -5.30
CA PHE A 658 33.53 4.82 -5.94
C PHE A 658 34.86 4.24 -6.46
N VAL A 659 35.49 3.37 -5.66
CA VAL A 659 36.80 2.79 -6.01
C VAL A 659 36.71 1.90 -7.26
N ALA A 660 35.65 1.10 -7.39
CA ALA A 660 35.45 0.17 -8.50
C ALA A 660 35.28 0.86 -9.86
N ARG A 661 34.90 2.15 -9.88
CA ARG A 661 34.69 2.94 -11.10
C ARG A 661 35.74 4.02 -11.32
N LEU A 662 36.73 4.12 -10.42
CA LEU A 662 37.81 5.11 -10.42
C LEU A 662 38.58 5.20 -11.76
N ALA A 663 38.79 4.07 -12.43
CA ALA A 663 39.52 4.01 -13.70
C ALA A 663 38.70 4.52 -14.89
N ILE A 664 37.37 4.40 -14.83
CA ILE A 664 36.47 4.52 -15.99
C ILE A 664 35.63 5.80 -15.92
N ASP A 665 35.28 6.27 -14.72
CA ASP A 665 34.44 7.43 -14.49
C ASP A 665 35.23 8.60 -13.89
N THR A 666 35.22 9.73 -14.59
CA THR A 666 35.90 10.95 -14.14
C THR A 666 35.23 11.57 -12.92
N GLU A 667 33.92 11.41 -12.74
CA GLU A 667 33.19 11.98 -11.61
C GLU A 667 33.53 11.23 -10.32
N ASP A 668 33.50 9.90 -10.34
CA ASP A 668 33.92 9.08 -9.20
C ASP A 668 35.40 9.32 -8.84
N ALA A 669 36.26 9.53 -9.84
CA ALA A 669 37.66 9.89 -9.60
C ALA A 669 37.84 11.22 -8.87
N GLU A 670 37.01 12.22 -9.19
CA GLU A 670 37.01 13.50 -8.47
C GLU A 670 36.46 13.36 -7.05
N ILE A 671 35.45 12.49 -6.82
CA ILE A 671 34.92 12.20 -5.48
C ILE A 671 36.00 11.56 -4.61
N VAL A 672 36.72 10.55 -5.13
CA VAL A 672 37.83 9.91 -4.42
C VAL A 672 38.91 10.93 -4.09
N ARG A 673 39.34 11.75 -5.06
CA ARG A 673 40.34 12.81 -4.83
C ARG A 673 39.90 13.79 -3.74
N CYS A 674 38.68 14.33 -3.83
CA CYS A 674 38.15 15.26 -2.84
C CYS A 674 38.05 14.62 -1.44
N THR A 675 37.73 13.33 -1.37
CA THR A 675 37.65 12.58 -0.11
C THR A 675 39.03 12.41 0.52
N VAL A 676 40.06 12.08 -0.27
CA VAL A 676 41.45 12.00 0.19
C VAL A 676 41.92 13.36 0.73
N ASP A 677 41.73 14.44 -0.05
CA ASP A 677 42.13 15.80 0.32
C ASP A 677 41.44 16.26 1.63
N LEU A 678 40.16 15.94 1.79
CA LEU A 678 39.37 16.25 2.98
C LEU A 678 39.91 15.50 4.20
N ALA A 679 40.10 14.19 4.09
CA ALA A 679 40.56 13.35 5.19
C ALA A 679 41.94 13.78 5.68
N HIS A 680 42.88 14.06 4.76
CA HIS A 680 44.21 14.58 5.11
C HIS A 680 44.14 15.96 5.76
N SER A 681 43.25 16.83 5.30
CA SER A 681 43.01 18.14 5.93
C SER A 681 42.48 18.03 7.37
N LEU A 682 41.83 16.91 7.71
CA LEU A 682 41.36 16.57 9.04
C LEU A 682 42.38 15.74 9.85
N GLY A 683 43.51 15.37 9.25
CA GLY A 683 44.55 14.54 9.88
C GLY A 683 44.17 13.06 9.99
N LEU A 684 43.26 12.58 9.15
CA LEU A 684 42.79 11.19 9.11
C LEU A 684 43.61 10.36 8.11
N VAL A 685 43.79 9.08 8.40
CA VAL A 685 44.33 8.08 7.47
C VAL A 685 43.23 7.62 6.52
N VAL A 686 43.53 7.50 5.22
CA VAL A 686 42.56 7.08 4.21
C VAL A 686 42.81 5.65 3.75
N VAL A 687 41.77 4.83 3.77
CA VAL A 687 41.80 3.46 3.25
C VAL A 687 40.80 3.34 2.11
N ALA A 688 41.23 2.89 0.93
CA ALA A 688 40.31 2.62 -0.17
C ALA A 688 39.89 1.15 -0.18
N GLU A 689 38.58 0.90 -0.23
CA GLU A 689 38.02 -0.45 -0.25
C GLU A 689 37.72 -0.98 -1.64
N GLY A 690 37.74 -2.31 -1.80
CA GLY A 690 37.33 -2.96 -3.02
C GLY A 690 38.29 -2.79 -4.20
N VAL A 691 39.60 -2.68 -3.92
CA VAL A 691 40.62 -2.66 -4.98
C VAL A 691 40.79 -4.06 -5.58
N GLU A 692 40.47 -4.22 -6.87
CA GLU A 692 40.46 -5.51 -7.56
C GLU A 692 41.51 -5.63 -8.68
N ASP A 693 42.07 -4.53 -9.16
CA ASP A 693 42.97 -4.48 -10.30
C ASP A 693 44.14 -3.48 -10.11
N ASP A 694 45.21 -3.70 -10.87
CA ASP A 694 46.46 -2.91 -10.78
C ASP A 694 46.26 -1.44 -11.21
N GLU A 695 45.34 -1.14 -12.13
CA GLU A 695 45.07 0.22 -12.61
C GLU A 695 44.44 1.07 -11.50
N THR A 696 43.45 0.52 -10.80
CA THR A 696 42.84 1.13 -9.61
C THR A 696 43.87 1.34 -8.51
N TRP A 697 44.76 0.38 -8.28
CA TRP A 697 45.86 0.51 -7.32
C TRP A 697 46.79 1.68 -7.65
N GLU A 698 47.27 1.77 -8.89
CA GLU A 698 48.17 2.85 -9.33
C GLU A 698 47.50 4.22 -9.21
N ARG A 699 46.22 4.32 -9.58
CA ARG A 699 45.48 5.57 -9.50
C ARG A 699 45.25 6.03 -8.06
N LEU A 700 44.94 5.13 -7.15
CA LEU A 700 44.82 5.44 -5.72
C LEU A 700 46.16 5.90 -5.11
N ARG A 701 47.28 5.30 -5.54
CA ARG A 701 48.63 5.74 -5.15
C ARG A 701 48.91 7.16 -5.61
N ASP A 702 48.58 7.48 -6.86
CA ASP A 702 48.82 8.79 -7.46
C ASP A 702 47.94 9.88 -6.82
N LEU A 703 46.73 9.50 -6.38
CA LEU A 703 45.83 10.37 -5.62
C LEU A 703 46.25 10.56 -4.14
N GLY A 704 47.30 9.87 -3.69
CA GLY A 704 47.82 10.01 -2.33
C GLY A 704 47.04 9.22 -1.26
N CYS A 705 46.31 8.18 -1.61
CA CYS A 705 45.68 7.29 -0.63
C CYS A 705 46.76 6.65 0.29
N ASP A 706 46.45 6.37 1.55
CA ASP A 706 47.44 5.86 2.51
C ASP A 706 47.55 4.32 2.50
N ALA A 707 46.41 3.65 2.41
CA ALA A 707 46.32 2.19 2.37
C ALA A 707 45.14 1.71 1.54
N VAL A 708 45.16 0.43 1.18
CA VAL A 708 44.10 -0.20 0.39
C VAL A 708 43.72 -1.55 0.93
N GLN A 709 42.47 -1.92 0.64
CA GLN A 709 41.87 -3.19 0.95
C GLN A 709 41.08 -3.68 -0.26
N GLY A 710 41.21 -4.97 -0.60
CA GLY A 710 40.50 -5.54 -1.73
C GLY A 710 41.08 -6.87 -2.20
N TRP A 711 40.45 -7.45 -3.21
CA TRP A 711 40.82 -8.78 -3.72
C TRP A 711 42.19 -8.81 -4.40
N LEU A 712 42.68 -7.67 -4.88
CA LEU A 712 44.05 -7.55 -5.39
C LEU A 712 45.09 -7.87 -4.29
N VAL A 713 44.79 -7.52 -3.04
CA VAL A 713 45.65 -7.81 -1.89
C VAL A 713 45.44 -9.25 -1.43
N SER A 714 44.21 -9.55 -1.03
CA SER A 714 43.73 -10.89 -0.67
C SER A 714 42.23 -10.84 -0.38
N ALA A 715 41.54 -11.97 -0.60
CA ALA A 715 40.21 -12.17 -0.04
C ALA A 715 40.29 -12.30 1.50
N ALA A 716 39.15 -12.20 2.18
CA ALA A 716 39.07 -12.51 3.60
C ALA A 716 39.44 -13.99 3.84
N MET A 717 40.35 -14.24 4.79
CA MET A 717 40.91 -15.57 5.05
C MET A 717 40.61 -16.07 6.46
N PRO A 718 40.49 -17.38 6.69
CA PRO A 718 40.40 -17.92 8.05
C PRO A 718 41.70 -17.65 8.85
N PRO A 719 41.64 -17.67 10.20
CA PRO A 719 42.74 -17.22 11.06
C PRO A 719 44.09 -17.91 10.78
N GLU A 720 44.08 -19.21 10.46
CA GLU A 720 45.27 -20.01 10.17
C GLU A 720 45.96 -19.54 8.89
N GLU A 721 45.18 -19.31 7.84
CA GLU A 721 45.65 -18.79 6.55
C GLU A 721 46.16 -17.35 6.70
N THR A 722 45.44 -16.50 7.44
CA THR A 722 45.89 -15.15 7.76
C THR A 722 47.23 -15.16 8.50
N THR A 723 47.41 -16.08 9.44
CA THR A 723 48.68 -16.22 10.18
C THR A 723 49.83 -16.57 9.24
N ALA A 724 49.62 -17.50 8.30
CA ALA A 724 50.62 -17.86 7.30
C ALA A 724 50.94 -16.66 6.37
N TRP A 725 49.90 -15.94 5.94
CA TRP A 725 50.02 -14.75 5.11
C TRP A 725 50.83 -13.64 5.78
N LEU A 726 50.56 -13.36 7.07
CA LEU A 726 51.30 -12.37 7.87
C LEU A 726 52.79 -12.73 8.03
N ARG A 727 53.10 -14.02 8.24
CA ARG A 727 54.49 -14.49 8.38
C ARG A 727 55.27 -14.35 7.08
N ALA A 728 54.65 -14.66 5.94
CA ALA A 728 55.28 -14.54 4.63
C ALA A 728 55.69 -13.09 4.32
N ARG A 729 54.93 -12.09 4.81
CA ARG A 729 55.19 -10.67 4.60
C ARG A 729 55.97 -9.98 5.72
N GLY A 730 56.54 -10.76 6.65
CA GLY A 730 57.47 -10.22 7.65
C GLY A 730 56.81 -9.38 8.76
N ALA A 731 55.51 -9.51 9.00
CA ALA A 731 54.82 -8.85 10.12
C ALA A 731 55.42 -9.20 11.51
N ALA A 732 56.24 -10.26 11.56
CA ALA A 732 57.07 -10.65 12.71
C ALA A 732 58.20 -9.66 13.06
N ARG A 733 58.44 -8.58 12.28
CA ARG A 733 59.54 -7.62 12.51
C ARG A 733 59.09 -6.25 13.06
N GLY A 734 57.80 -6.04 13.33
CA GLY A 734 57.29 -4.78 13.87
C GLY A 734 57.74 -4.52 15.33
N ARG A 735 58.48 -3.43 15.56
CA ARG A 735 58.86 -2.95 16.89
C ARG A 735 57.62 -2.70 17.75
N GLU A 736 57.66 -3.16 18.99
CA GLU A 736 56.70 -2.79 20.04
C GLU A 736 56.53 -1.26 20.07
N PRO A 737 55.31 -0.71 19.93
CA PRO A 737 55.11 0.73 20.01
C PRO A 737 55.49 1.18 21.42
N ARG A 738 56.53 2.01 21.53
CA ARG A 738 56.92 2.65 22.79
C ARG A 738 55.69 3.33 23.39
N ALA A 739 55.30 2.92 24.59
CA ALA A 739 54.28 3.59 25.38
C ALA A 739 54.57 5.10 25.42
N ALA A 740 53.66 5.91 24.86
CA ALA A 740 53.74 7.35 24.96
C ALA A 740 53.58 7.73 26.45
N CYS A 741 54.65 8.26 27.03
CA CYS A 741 54.63 8.85 28.36
C CYS A 741 53.64 10.03 28.34
N PRO A 742 52.73 10.18 29.31
CA PRO A 742 51.83 11.33 29.34
C PRO A 742 52.64 12.63 29.51
N PRO A 743 52.22 13.75 28.89
CA PRO A 743 52.94 15.00 28.98
C PRO A 743 52.98 15.47 30.44
N GLN A 744 54.19 15.70 30.95
CA GLN A 744 54.41 16.35 32.24
C GLN A 744 53.71 17.71 32.26
N VAL A 745 52.75 17.85 33.17
CA VAL A 745 52.15 19.13 33.54
C VAL A 745 53.27 20.03 34.06
N ARG A 746 53.66 21.04 33.29
CA ARG A 746 54.48 22.15 33.78
C ARG A 746 53.65 22.94 34.78
N GLY A 747 53.92 22.74 36.07
CA GLY A 747 53.51 23.65 37.12
C GLY A 747 54.19 25.01 36.90
N GLY A 748 53.44 25.96 36.33
CA GLY A 748 53.79 27.38 36.35
C GLY A 748 53.04 28.04 37.49
N GLY A 749 53.75 28.27 38.60
CA GLY A 749 53.27 29.17 39.64
C GLY A 749 53.28 30.60 39.12
N THR A 750 52.21 31.35 39.42
CA THR A 750 52.24 32.81 39.39
C THR A 750 51.61 33.33 40.66
N THR A 751 52.48 33.81 41.54
CA THR A 751 52.18 34.73 42.64
C THR A 751 51.90 36.13 42.10
N ALA A 752 51.05 36.86 42.85
CA ALA A 752 50.86 38.32 42.90
C ALA A 752 49.87 38.96 41.91
N GLY A 753 48.87 39.65 42.49
CA GLY A 753 47.87 40.50 41.84
C GLY A 753 46.56 40.50 42.61
#